data_AF-A0AAE0T6Z2-F1
#
_entry.id   AF-A0AAE0T6Z2-F1
#
_cell.length_a   1.000
_cell.length_b   1.000
_cell.length_c   1.000
_cell.angle_alpha   90.00
_cell.angle_beta   90.00
_cell.angle_gamma   90.00
#
_symmetry.space_group_name_H-M   'P 1'
#
loop_
_entity.id
_entity.type
_entity.pdbx_description
1 polymer ?
#
loop_
_entity_poly.entity_id
_entity_poly.type
_entity_poly.pdbx_seq_one_letter_code
_entity_poly.pdbx_strand_id
1 'polypeptide(L)'
;MDENLLKMGLRKHLPRFVNQVDPVQLLPYLPCLSQATMEEIKCRQCNKGKIAAAQELYSHIIRYSERGVRQLVEALRNSDIGLMELADLIDPCSSRETKVTTAELNKSPDVSILKSEASGDIVSVLPPEILCMDEKSQQLYREALASGKERVYNIRLMVIGHQGVGKTSLVKRLLGEEVRENETESTEGIEVHTACCQIDHETKEWNKIETDPDVLVTQRMVHIIHEHVEKERSQHTADRPCESEISQMMETDGLQSAEDKFKRGESSTLKKICSDESNKEIIEFVQSAQSLTLSSNLLSCLTILDFAGQFQYYTTHQTFMSWRTMYLLVTDMSLDLTDSVKDDSCCIDLSGKKLCSVQDYVIYWFNSVHSHAFLPAELHLNKDKMDKNLSIMQRRIPSVILVGTHCDKIPNEDVEKKTKEYFEKIRRLLQERPLRDYLVEEFAVSNVKQDSKIDALKKRIFELAETQGYWGQEIPARWLALRKVLIQIREKKVVDYAEVETLNQSLMVKIESSEELDLFLEFEHELGNVIFFRRIKELRNEVVLDPQWLIEGLKIWITSDEIVKKYPAMEIAWYRFKDTGQLTEKLIDCLWAVHPEFHQHKEHLLGVMEKLNIIAKPLRKDSESKEGNYYWVPCMVQKSTDDYLEMHEKREGVTKTRTLCFVSQTKFIHVGVFHRLLASCLSKWQPAKIRNKYLLFNGICEFELDECHNLVLSINDYIIQAAVNRYSAKQEDPDHAHCIIVSEYVYSALKWIAECLCPSCGFEMCIQCDKSPPQSNEGLHKITDLRKVKDTRCSSHKDGTDHCVTSHELLRFWEIGDLS
;
A
#
# COMPACT_ATOMS: atom_id res chain seq x y z
N MET A 1 20.13 18.31 9.64
CA MET A 1 18.80 18.60 9.07
C MET A 1 18.77 19.97 8.40
N ASP A 2 17.91 20.13 7.39
CA ASP A 2 17.54 21.38 6.71
C ASP A 2 16.80 22.33 7.69
N GLU A 3 17.25 23.59 7.80
CA GLU A 3 16.67 24.67 8.62
C GLU A 3 15.15 24.80 8.40
N ASN A 4 14.70 24.48 7.19
CA ASN A 4 13.33 24.66 6.76
C ASN A 4 12.38 23.60 7.33
N LEU A 5 12.86 22.38 7.56
CA LEU A 5 12.10 21.34 8.27
C LEU A 5 11.88 21.72 9.74
N LEU A 6 12.88 22.32 10.38
CA LEU A 6 12.77 22.82 11.75
C LEU A 6 11.79 24.00 11.84
N LYS A 7 11.83 24.92 10.87
CA LYS A 7 10.85 26.03 10.75
C LYS A 7 9.42 25.50 10.61
N MET A 8 9.21 24.42 9.83
CA MET A 8 7.91 23.76 9.71
C MET A 8 7.46 23.10 11.01
N GLY A 9 8.36 22.40 11.72
CA GLY A 9 8.07 21.81 13.03
C GLY A 9 7.66 22.86 14.06
N LEU A 10 8.38 23.99 14.13
CA LEU A 10 8.07 25.09 15.04
C LEU A 10 6.74 25.76 14.68
N ARG A 11 6.43 25.93 13.39
CA ARG A 11 5.13 26.46 12.91
C ARG A 11 3.98 25.55 13.31
N LYS A 12 4.11 24.24 13.09
CA LYS A 12 3.10 23.22 13.43
C LYS A 12 2.81 23.18 14.93
N HIS A 13 3.84 23.40 15.76
CA HIS A 13 3.73 23.35 17.21
C HIS A 13 3.72 24.74 17.89
N LEU A 14 3.43 25.80 17.13
CA LEU A 14 3.39 27.19 17.63
C LEU A 14 2.46 27.37 18.84
N PRO A 15 1.24 26.80 18.88
CA PRO A 15 0.37 26.93 20.06
C PRO A 15 0.97 26.31 21.32
N ARG A 16 1.74 25.21 21.20
CA ARG A 16 2.43 24.61 22.35
C ARG A 16 3.64 25.42 22.75
N PHE A 17 4.42 25.89 21.76
CA PHE A 17 5.57 26.75 21.99
C PHE A 17 5.20 28.01 22.79
N VAL A 18 4.20 28.77 22.33
CA VAL A 18 3.80 30.04 22.97
C VAL A 18 3.26 29.85 24.39
N ASN A 19 2.68 28.68 24.69
CA ASN A 19 2.09 28.39 26.00
C ASN A 19 3.07 27.80 27.02
N GLN A 20 4.10 27.09 26.57
CA GLN A 20 5.01 26.33 27.46
C GLN A 20 6.36 27.03 27.66
N VAL A 21 6.74 27.93 26.76
CA VAL A 21 8.07 28.56 26.78
C VAL A 21 8.10 29.82 27.64
N ASP A 22 9.16 29.96 28.44
CA ASP A 22 9.54 31.24 29.06
C ASP A 22 10.65 31.90 28.22
N PRO A 23 10.34 32.96 27.45
CA PRO A 23 11.29 33.61 26.56
C PRO A 23 12.55 34.08 27.25
N VAL A 24 12.45 34.66 28.46
CA VAL A 24 13.60 35.21 29.20
C VAL A 24 14.56 34.11 29.65
N GLN A 25 14.07 32.90 29.92
CA GLN A 25 14.91 31.73 30.25
C GLN A 25 15.65 31.18 29.02
N LEU A 26 15.11 31.37 27.81
CA LEU A 26 15.74 30.92 26.56
C LEU A 26 16.81 31.88 26.02
N LEU A 27 16.72 33.18 26.31
CA LEU A 27 17.64 34.19 25.74
C LEU A 27 19.14 33.87 25.92
N PRO A 28 19.63 33.35 27.06
CA PRO A 28 21.05 33.00 27.22
C PRO A 28 21.54 31.91 26.25
N TYR A 29 20.63 31.10 25.73
CA TYR A 29 20.92 29.98 24.83
C TYR A 29 20.69 30.31 23.35
N LEU A 30 20.35 31.57 23.04
CA LEU A 30 20.04 32.05 21.69
C LEU A 30 21.03 33.13 21.23
N PRO A 31 22.28 32.76 20.88
CA PRO A 31 23.30 33.73 20.42
C PRO A 31 22.94 34.39 19.07
N CYS A 32 21.94 33.87 18.36
CA CYS A 32 21.40 34.48 17.15
C CYS A 32 20.67 35.81 17.36
N LEU A 33 20.32 36.17 18.60
CA LEU A 33 19.61 37.42 18.91
C LEU A 33 20.59 38.55 19.26
N SER A 34 20.32 39.76 18.77
CA SER A 34 21.08 40.95 19.17
C SER A 34 20.74 41.36 20.61
N GLN A 35 21.65 42.07 21.28
CA GLN A 35 21.41 42.56 22.64
C GLN A 35 20.16 43.47 22.71
N ALA A 36 19.93 44.29 21.69
CA ALA A 36 18.73 45.13 21.59
C ALA A 36 17.44 44.27 21.53
N THR A 37 17.45 43.19 20.74
CA THR A 37 16.32 42.26 20.62
C THR A 37 16.07 41.50 21.92
N MET A 38 17.13 41.10 22.63
CA MET A 38 17.01 40.45 23.94
C MET A 38 16.38 41.39 24.99
N GLU A 39 16.77 42.67 24.99
CA GLU A 39 16.20 43.69 25.88
C GLU A 39 14.74 43.99 25.52
N GLU A 40 14.39 44.01 24.24
CA GLU A 40 13.01 44.16 23.76
C GLU A 40 12.12 43.01 24.24
N ILE A 41 12.56 41.75 24.10
CA ILE A 41 11.82 40.57 24.56
C ILE A 41 11.66 40.57 26.10
N LYS A 42 12.70 40.96 26.84
CA LYS A 42 12.63 41.13 28.31
C LYS A 42 11.61 42.19 28.70
N CYS A 43 11.62 43.34 28.02
CA CYS A 43 10.67 44.43 28.25
C CYS A 43 9.24 44.01 27.90
N ARG A 44 9.05 43.28 26.79
CA ARG A 44 7.76 42.74 26.36
C ARG A 44 7.18 41.77 27.38
N GLN A 45 8.02 40.90 27.95
CA GLN A 45 7.59 39.94 28.96
C GLN A 45 7.13 40.63 30.25
N CYS A 46 7.84 41.68 30.68
CA CYS A 46 7.46 42.48 31.85
C CYS A 46 6.14 43.24 31.63
N ASN A 47 5.91 43.77 30.42
CA ASN A 47 4.79 44.66 30.13
C ASN A 47 3.53 43.94 29.63
N LYS A 48 3.68 42.83 28.89
CA LYS A 48 2.58 42.14 28.16
C LYS A 48 2.48 40.64 28.47
N GLY A 49 3.31 40.12 29.37
CA GLY A 49 3.28 38.72 29.81
C GLY A 49 4.01 37.75 28.87
N LYS A 50 4.14 36.50 29.33
CA LYS A 50 4.98 35.46 28.70
C LYS A 50 4.55 35.11 27.27
N ILE A 51 3.24 35.00 27.03
CA ILE A 51 2.65 34.65 25.73
C ILE A 51 3.02 35.70 24.66
N ALA A 52 2.89 36.99 24.98
CA ALA A 52 3.22 38.06 24.04
C ALA A 52 4.72 38.14 23.74
N ALA A 53 5.56 37.85 24.73
CA ALA A 53 7.01 37.76 24.54
C ALA A 53 7.42 36.52 23.75
N ALA A 54 6.73 35.38 23.91
CA ALA A 54 7.02 34.16 23.16
C ALA A 54 6.65 34.29 21.67
N GLN A 55 5.56 35.00 21.36
CA GLN A 55 5.20 35.35 19.98
C GLN A 55 6.22 36.29 19.33
N GLU A 56 6.77 37.22 20.08
CA GLU A 56 7.81 38.14 19.59
C GLU A 56 9.15 37.39 19.37
N LEU A 57 9.55 36.54 20.31
CA LEU A 57 10.69 35.64 20.18
C LEU A 57 10.57 34.75 18.93
N TYR A 58 9.41 34.11 18.74
CA TYR A 58 9.11 33.30 17.55
C TYR A 58 9.23 34.12 16.25
N SER A 59 8.68 35.33 16.23
CA SER A 59 8.71 36.20 15.06
C SER A 59 10.15 36.59 14.67
N HIS A 60 11.01 36.84 15.66
CA HIS A 60 12.41 37.14 15.43
C HIS A 60 13.21 35.93 14.91
N ILE A 61 12.99 34.76 15.50
CA ILE A 61 13.66 33.52 15.12
C ILE A 61 13.30 33.09 13.70
N ILE A 62 12.03 33.22 13.30
CA ILE A 62 11.57 32.83 11.96
C ILE A 62 12.00 33.83 10.88
N ARG A 63 12.00 35.14 11.16
CA ARG A 63 12.23 36.18 10.14
C ARG A 63 13.70 36.55 9.93
N TYR A 64 14.52 36.55 10.98
CA TYR A 64 15.82 37.24 10.92
C TYR A 64 17.01 36.31 11.18
N SER A 65 16.79 35.01 11.37
CA SER A 65 17.88 34.07 11.65
C SER A 65 17.93 32.91 10.65
N GLU A 66 19.08 32.78 9.98
CA GLU A 66 19.40 31.64 9.12
C GLU A 66 19.67 30.34 9.89
N ARG A 67 19.93 30.41 11.21
CA ARG A 67 20.20 29.26 12.11
C ARG A 67 19.40 29.26 13.41
N GLY A 68 18.40 30.14 13.51
CA GLY A 68 17.77 30.49 14.78
C GLY A 68 16.86 29.40 15.32
N VAL A 69 16.21 28.64 14.42
CA VAL A 69 15.32 27.56 14.87
C VAL A 69 16.13 26.38 15.38
N ARG A 70 17.29 26.11 14.78
CA ARG A 70 18.19 25.06 15.27
C ARG A 70 18.73 25.37 16.66
N GLN A 71 19.18 26.61 16.88
CA GLN A 71 19.60 27.06 18.21
C GLN A 71 18.46 27.03 19.22
N LEU A 72 17.24 27.36 18.80
CA LEU A 72 16.05 27.24 19.64
C LEU A 72 15.76 25.80 20.04
N VAL A 73 15.83 24.86 19.10
CA VAL A 73 15.64 23.43 19.39
C VAL A 73 16.73 22.91 20.32
N GLU A 74 17.99 23.30 20.11
CA GLU A 74 19.10 22.97 21.01
C GLU A 74 18.91 23.57 22.41
N ALA A 75 18.41 24.81 22.49
CA ALA A 75 18.06 25.44 23.76
C ALA A 75 16.93 24.68 24.47
N LEU A 76 15.87 24.29 23.76
CA LEU A 76 14.75 23.53 24.33
C LEU A 76 15.17 22.14 24.84
N ARG A 77 16.22 21.55 24.27
CA ARG A 77 16.82 20.28 24.73
C ARG A 77 17.72 20.43 25.97
N ASN A 78 18.04 21.65 26.38
CA ASN A 78 18.86 21.86 27.56
C ASN A 78 18.11 21.40 28.82
N SER A 79 18.80 20.61 29.67
CA SER A 79 18.26 20.09 30.93
C SER A 79 17.73 21.18 31.86
N ASP A 80 18.27 22.40 31.75
CA ASP A 80 17.87 23.55 32.58
C ASP A 80 16.50 24.12 32.19
N ILE A 81 16.03 23.87 30.95
CA ILE A 81 14.77 24.39 30.40
C ILE A 81 13.63 23.37 30.51
N GLY A 82 13.94 22.06 30.47
CA GLY A 82 12.97 21.00 30.75
C GLY A 82 11.89 20.80 29.67
N LEU A 83 12.11 21.25 28.43
CA LEU A 83 11.16 21.18 27.31
C LEU A 83 11.60 20.20 26.21
N MET A 84 12.16 19.05 26.61
CA MET A 84 12.68 18.03 25.69
C MET A 84 11.59 17.46 24.78
N GLU A 85 10.38 17.20 25.31
CA GLU A 85 9.24 16.73 24.52
C GLU A 85 8.82 17.74 23.43
N LEU A 86 8.90 19.05 23.73
CA LEU A 86 8.59 20.08 22.74
C LEU A 86 9.68 20.15 21.67
N ALA A 87 10.96 19.98 22.05
CA ALA A 87 12.05 19.91 21.10
C ALA A 87 11.94 18.69 20.16
N ASP A 88 11.54 17.53 20.67
CA ASP A 88 11.35 16.31 19.89
C ASP A 88 10.11 16.37 18.98
N LEU A 89 9.10 17.15 19.34
CA LEU A 89 7.98 17.46 18.46
C LEU A 89 8.37 18.41 17.32
N ILE A 90 9.24 19.37 17.59
CA ILE A 90 9.74 20.33 16.59
C ILE A 90 10.78 19.67 15.68
N ASP A 91 11.59 18.78 16.23
CA ASP A 91 12.67 18.04 15.56
C ASP A 91 12.62 16.56 15.98
N PRO A 92 11.79 15.74 15.30
CA PRO A 92 11.61 14.32 15.62
C PRO A 92 12.80 13.42 15.23
N CYS A 93 13.80 13.96 14.53
CA CYS A 93 14.85 13.17 13.90
C CYS A 93 16.18 13.18 14.67
N SER A 94 16.42 14.12 15.58
CA SER A 94 17.70 14.19 16.30
C SER A 94 17.94 13.07 17.32
N SER A 95 16.90 12.31 17.70
CA SER A 95 17.05 11.12 18.55
C SER A 95 17.79 9.98 17.83
N ARG A 96 18.12 10.16 16.54
CA ARG A 96 18.86 9.22 15.68
C ARG A 96 20.33 9.57 15.40
N GLU A 97 20.88 10.66 15.93
CA GLU A 97 22.27 11.07 15.60
C GLU A 97 23.23 10.96 16.79
N THR A 98 23.75 9.75 17.04
CA THR A 98 25.10 9.61 17.62
C THR A 98 26.12 9.97 16.54
N LYS A 99 26.91 11.01 16.82
CA LYS A 99 27.94 11.61 15.95
C LYS A 99 28.88 10.57 15.33
N VAL A 100 28.79 10.37 14.01
CA VAL A 100 29.91 9.90 13.18
C VAL A 100 30.54 11.13 12.53
N THR A 101 31.78 11.43 12.88
CA THR A 101 32.55 12.54 12.34
C THR A 101 32.95 12.29 10.88
N THR A 102 32.96 13.36 10.09
CA THR A 102 33.20 13.47 8.64
C THR A 102 34.59 13.03 8.14
N ALA A 103 35.28 12.14 8.84
CA ALA A 103 36.52 11.50 8.40
C ALA A 103 36.32 10.07 7.85
N GLU A 104 35.13 9.46 7.99
CA GLU A 104 34.83 8.10 7.51
C GLU A 104 34.11 8.03 6.14
N LEU A 105 33.71 9.18 5.58
CA LEU A 105 33.05 9.29 4.26
C LEU A 105 33.97 9.08 3.03
N ASN A 106 35.25 8.74 3.25
CA ASN A 106 36.21 8.42 2.18
C ASN A 106 36.72 6.96 2.22
N LYS A 107 36.09 6.08 3.00
CA LYS A 107 36.24 4.64 2.78
C LYS A 107 35.00 4.14 2.05
N SER A 108 35.18 3.83 0.77
CA SER A 108 34.29 2.92 0.05
C SER A 108 33.95 1.74 0.96
N PRO A 109 32.71 1.25 1.02
CA PRO A 109 32.48 -0.07 1.58
C PRO A 109 33.37 -1.02 0.77
N ASP A 110 34.32 -1.66 1.43
CA ASP A 110 35.18 -2.65 0.80
C ASP A 110 34.26 -3.75 0.27
N VAL A 111 34.11 -3.78 -1.05
CA VAL A 111 33.41 -4.84 -1.81
C VAL A 111 34.33 -6.07 -1.85
N SER A 112 34.75 -6.54 -0.68
CA SER A 112 35.65 -7.68 -0.52
C SER A 112 35.03 -8.84 0.26
N ILE A 113 33.72 -8.85 0.51
CA ILE A 113 33.01 -10.00 1.11
C ILE A 113 32.41 -10.95 0.05
N LEU A 114 32.81 -10.84 -1.22
CA LEU A 114 32.39 -11.78 -2.27
C LEU A 114 33.57 -12.48 -2.92
N LYS A 115 34.40 -13.13 -2.10
CA LYS A 115 35.19 -14.30 -2.50
C LYS A 115 35.41 -15.23 -1.30
N SER A 116 34.44 -16.09 -1.03
CA SER A 116 34.74 -17.44 -0.53
C SER A 116 34.17 -18.44 -1.53
N GLU A 117 35.04 -18.88 -2.44
CA GLU A 117 34.82 -20.11 -3.18
C GLU A 117 34.79 -21.28 -2.18
N ALA A 118 33.88 -22.24 -2.43
CA ALA A 118 33.77 -23.55 -1.80
C ALA A 118 33.03 -23.71 -0.45
N SER A 119 31.77 -23.26 -0.37
CA SER A 119 30.68 -23.99 0.32
C SER A 119 29.33 -23.34 -0.06
N GLY A 120 28.31 -24.14 -0.37
CA GLY A 120 27.05 -23.69 -0.97
C GLY A 120 26.07 -22.94 -0.05
N ASP A 121 26.53 -21.91 0.66
CA ASP A 121 25.65 -21.06 1.48
C ASP A 121 25.31 -19.76 0.75
N ILE A 122 24.05 -19.66 0.31
CA ILE A 122 23.44 -18.40 -0.14
C ILE A 122 23.37 -17.50 1.10
N VAL A 123 24.14 -16.40 1.12
CA VAL A 123 24.00 -15.34 2.13
C VAL A 123 22.53 -14.96 2.23
N SER A 124 21.92 -15.09 3.41
CA SER A 124 20.47 -14.88 3.62
C SER A 124 20.07 -13.44 3.29
N VAL A 125 19.60 -13.22 2.07
CA VAL A 125 19.13 -11.91 1.60
C VAL A 125 17.81 -11.60 2.29
N LEU A 126 17.72 -10.44 2.95
CA LEU A 126 16.49 -9.99 3.60
C LEU A 126 15.34 -9.80 2.60
N PRO A 127 14.09 -10.11 2.98
CA PRO A 127 12.92 -9.74 2.19
C PRO A 127 12.87 -8.23 1.89
N PRO A 128 12.43 -7.79 0.69
CA PRO A 128 12.22 -6.37 0.39
C PRO A 128 11.32 -5.66 1.40
N GLU A 129 10.30 -6.34 1.91
CA GLU A 129 9.38 -5.82 2.93
C GLU A 129 10.13 -5.42 4.20
N ILE A 130 11.10 -6.23 4.62
CA ILE A 130 11.95 -5.96 5.79
C ILE A 130 13.02 -4.92 5.45
N LEU A 131 13.57 -4.93 4.24
CA LEU A 131 14.57 -3.94 3.80
C LEU A 131 14.02 -2.51 3.78
N CYS A 132 12.73 -2.34 3.48
CA CYS A 132 12.05 -1.04 3.51
C CYS A 132 11.71 -0.56 4.93
N MET A 133 11.84 -1.42 5.94
CA MET A 133 11.63 -1.06 7.36
C MET A 133 12.90 -0.46 7.98
N ASP A 134 12.75 0.06 9.20
CA ASP A 134 13.86 0.65 9.96
C ASP A 134 14.93 -0.39 10.35
N GLU A 135 16.15 0.07 10.64
CA GLU A 135 17.28 -0.81 10.96
C GLU A 135 17.03 -1.73 12.17
N LYS A 136 16.25 -1.28 13.16
CA LYS A 136 15.89 -2.11 14.33
C LYS A 136 15.02 -3.28 13.88
N SER A 137 14.02 -3.03 13.05
CA SER A 137 13.16 -4.07 12.45
C SER A 137 13.96 -5.07 11.61
N GLN A 138 14.92 -4.59 10.81
CA GLN A 138 15.82 -5.47 10.04
C GLN A 138 16.67 -6.37 10.94
N GLN A 139 17.18 -5.82 12.05
CA GLN A 139 18.00 -6.56 13.00
C GLN A 139 17.19 -7.63 13.75
N LEU A 140 15.99 -7.27 14.23
CA LEU A 140 15.06 -8.21 14.87
C LEU A 140 14.71 -9.39 13.94
N TYR A 141 14.52 -9.14 12.65
CA TYR A 141 14.27 -10.21 11.68
C TYR A 141 15.48 -11.16 11.52
N ARG A 142 16.71 -10.63 11.50
CA ARG A 142 17.94 -11.46 11.45
C ARG A 142 18.09 -12.32 12.71
N GLU A 143 17.79 -11.76 13.87
CA GLU A 143 17.80 -12.49 15.14
C GLU A 143 16.75 -13.61 15.14
N ALA A 144 15.55 -13.33 14.64
CA ALA A 144 14.51 -14.34 14.47
C ALA A 144 14.93 -15.46 13.53
N LEU A 145 15.60 -15.15 12.41
CA LEU A 145 16.16 -16.17 11.51
C LEU A 145 17.26 -17.02 12.17
N ALA A 146 18.10 -16.42 13.02
CA ALA A 146 19.17 -17.12 13.71
C ALA A 146 18.64 -18.16 14.70
N SER A 147 17.50 -17.88 15.35
CA SER A 147 16.82 -18.80 16.28
C SER A 147 16.20 -20.05 15.61
N GLY A 148 16.05 -20.03 14.28
CA GLY A 148 15.43 -21.09 13.52
C GLY A 148 14.73 -20.54 12.27
N LYS A 149 14.95 -21.20 11.14
CA LYS A 149 14.46 -20.75 9.83
C LYS A 149 13.98 -21.92 8.99
N GLU A 150 13.02 -21.64 8.11
CA GLU A 150 12.46 -22.60 7.16
C GLU A 150 12.29 -21.94 5.79
N ARG A 151 12.34 -22.73 4.72
CA ARG A 151 12.16 -22.24 3.36
C ARG A 151 10.70 -22.34 2.94
N VAL A 152 10.17 -21.25 2.40
CA VAL A 152 8.77 -21.19 1.96
C VAL A 152 8.67 -21.21 0.43
N TYR A 153 7.73 -22.00 -0.08
CA TYR A 153 7.47 -22.19 -1.51
C TYR A 153 6.00 -21.89 -1.80
N ASN A 154 5.67 -20.61 -1.98
CA ASN A 154 4.30 -20.16 -2.19
C ASN A 154 4.15 -19.52 -3.56
N ILE A 155 3.12 -19.93 -4.30
CA ILE A 155 2.73 -19.36 -5.57
C ILE A 155 1.48 -18.51 -5.35
N ARG A 156 1.57 -17.22 -5.65
CA ARG A 156 0.40 -16.33 -5.74
C ARG A 156 0.09 -16.03 -7.20
N LEU A 157 -1.07 -16.48 -7.66
CA LEU A 157 -1.53 -16.35 -9.04
C LEU A 157 -2.78 -15.46 -9.08
N MET A 158 -2.72 -14.36 -9.84
CA MET A 158 -3.83 -13.43 -10.00
C MET A 158 -4.36 -13.48 -11.42
N VAL A 159 -5.65 -13.78 -11.57
CA VAL A 159 -6.32 -13.87 -12.87
C VAL A 159 -7.04 -12.55 -13.16
N ILE A 160 -6.59 -11.85 -14.19
CA ILE A 160 -7.06 -10.51 -14.56
C ILE A 160 -7.56 -10.48 -16.01
N GLY A 161 -8.40 -9.51 -16.33
CA GLY A 161 -9.02 -9.40 -17.66
C GLY A 161 -10.43 -8.83 -17.57
N HIS A 162 -10.95 -8.35 -18.70
CA HIS A 162 -12.30 -7.78 -18.77
C HIS A 162 -13.39 -8.79 -18.34
N GLN A 163 -14.61 -8.33 -18.04
CA GLN A 163 -15.72 -9.21 -17.68
C GLN A 163 -16.05 -10.19 -18.82
N GLY A 164 -16.53 -11.39 -18.49
CA GLY A 164 -17.02 -12.35 -19.49
C GLY A 164 -15.94 -13.05 -20.34
N VAL A 165 -14.66 -12.70 -20.19
CA VAL A 165 -13.56 -13.32 -20.98
C VAL A 165 -13.23 -14.76 -20.56
N GLY A 166 -13.93 -15.37 -19.61
CA GLY A 166 -13.70 -16.77 -19.20
C GLY A 166 -12.66 -16.98 -18.09
N LYS A 167 -12.43 -15.98 -17.23
CA LYS A 167 -11.49 -16.07 -16.08
C LYS A 167 -11.87 -17.19 -15.10
N THR A 168 -13.11 -17.19 -14.62
CA THR A 168 -13.62 -18.21 -13.70
C THR A 168 -13.62 -19.60 -14.31
N SER A 169 -13.97 -19.72 -15.60
CA SER A 169 -13.86 -20.98 -16.34
C SER A 169 -12.42 -21.47 -16.36
N LEU A 170 -11.45 -20.59 -16.64
CA LEU A 170 -10.03 -20.93 -16.60
C LEU A 170 -9.57 -21.38 -15.20
N VAL A 171 -9.99 -20.69 -14.14
CA VAL A 171 -9.66 -21.06 -12.75
C VAL A 171 -10.19 -22.45 -12.41
N LYS A 172 -11.47 -22.71 -12.66
CA LYS A 172 -12.07 -24.05 -12.46
C LYS A 172 -11.31 -25.15 -13.20
N ARG A 173 -10.94 -24.89 -14.46
CA ARG A 173 -10.14 -25.82 -15.29
C ARG A 173 -8.73 -26.04 -14.73
N LEU A 174 -8.07 -25.00 -14.22
CA LEU A 174 -6.79 -25.13 -13.52
C LEU A 174 -6.91 -26.00 -12.25
N LEU A 175 -8.04 -25.91 -11.54
CA LEU A 175 -8.31 -26.73 -10.35
C LEU A 175 -8.80 -28.16 -10.67
N GLY A 176 -8.91 -28.50 -11.95
CA GLY A 176 -9.37 -29.83 -12.40
C GLY A 176 -10.88 -30.02 -12.32
N GLU A 177 -11.64 -28.93 -12.16
CA GLU A 177 -13.11 -28.96 -12.12
C GLU A 177 -13.69 -29.00 -13.54
N GLU A 178 -14.80 -29.73 -13.71
CA GLU A 178 -15.54 -29.73 -14.97
C GLU A 178 -16.31 -28.42 -15.15
N VAL A 179 -16.25 -27.85 -16.35
CA VAL A 179 -16.98 -26.63 -16.71
C VAL A 179 -17.92 -26.96 -17.85
N ARG A 180 -19.23 -26.82 -17.65
CA ARG A 180 -20.21 -26.92 -18.75
C ARG A 180 -20.51 -25.55 -19.34
N GLU A 181 -20.94 -25.53 -20.60
CA GLU A 181 -21.37 -24.31 -21.26
C GLU A 181 -22.54 -23.65 -20.49
N ASN A 182 -22.43 -22.34 -20.26
CA ASN A 182 -23.44 -21.51 -19.58
C ASN A 182 -23.65 -21.77 -18.07
N GLU A 183 -22.83 -22.61 -17.41
CA GLU A 183 -22.91 -22.82 -15.95
C GLU A 183 -22.09 -21.78 -15.15
N THR A 184 -21.16 -21.06 -15.77
CA THR A 184 -20.36 -20.03 -15.09
C THR A 184 -20.98 -18.65 -15.28
N GLU A 185 -21.50 -18.09 -14.19
CA GLU A 185 -21.94 -16.70 -14.12
C GLU A 185 -20.74 -15.74 -14.06
N SER A 186 -20.97 -14.45 -14.32
CA SER A 186 -19.93 -13.44 -14.17
C SER A 186 -19.58 -13.24 -12.70
N THR A 187 -18.31 -13.33 -12.35
CA THR A 187 -17.82 -13.02 -10.99
C THR A 187 -18.19 -11.59 -10.60
N GLU A 188 -18.74 -11.44 -9.40
CA GLU A 188 -18.95 -10.14 -8.76
C GLU A 188 -17.90 -9.91 -7.66
N GLY A 189 -17.16 -8.81 -7.73
CA GLY A 189 -16.12 -8.46 -6.75
C GLY A 189 -14.85 -9.29 -6.90
N ILE A 190 -14.44 -10.01 -5.85
CA ILE A 190 -13.24 -10.85 -5.88
C ILE A 190 -13.61 -12.20 -5.31
N GLU A 191 -13.44 -13.26 -6.10
CA GLU A 191 -13.50 -14.63 -5.63
C GLU A 191 -12.07 -15.13 -5.42
N VAL A 192 -11.67 -15.25 -4.15
CA VAL A 192 -10.38 -15.85 -3.81
C VAL A 192 -10.55 -17.35 -3.75
N HIS A 193 -10.10 -18.01 -4.81
CA HIS A 193 -9.99 -19.47 -4.84
C HIS A 193 -8.68 -19.84 -4.15
N THR A 194 -8.71 -19.89 -2.82
CA THR A 194 -7.64 -20.50 -2.03
C THR A 194 -7.76 -22.01 -2.15
N ALA A 195 -7.48 -22.53 -3.34
CA ALA A 195 -7.24 -23.95 -3.50
C ALA A 195 -5.78 -24.18 -3.12
N CYS A 196 -5.57 -24.64 -1.88
CA CYS A 196 -4.30 -25.18 -1.46
C CYS A 196 -3.99 -26.44 -2.28
N CYS A 197 -3.48 -26.24 -3.49
CA CYS A 197 -2.96 -27.32 -4.30
C CYS A 197 -1.56 -27.63 -3.81
N GLN A 198 -1.32 -28.89 -3.49
CA GLN A 198 0.02 -29.42 -3.40
C GLN A 198 0.59 -29.50 -4.80
N ILE A 199 1.72 -28.86 -5.04
CA ILE A 199 2.50 -29.13 -6.24
C ILE A 199 3.66 -30.02 -5.84
N ASP A 200 3.68 -31.23 -6.40
CA ASP A 200 4.80 -32.14 -6.25
C ASP A 200 5.97 -31.67 -7.14
N HIS A 201 7.14 -31.47 -6.56
CA HIS A 201 8.30 -30.95 -7.31
C HIS A 201 8.86 -31.95 -8.32
N GLU A 202 8.65 -33.25 -8.14
CA GLU A 202 9.12 -34.31 -9.05
C GLU A 202 8.14 -34.51 -10.21
N THR A 203 6.85 -34.65 -9.93
CA THR A 203 5.84 -34.91 -10.97
C THR A 203 5.28 -33.64 -11.60
N LYS A 204 5.41 -32.48 -10.94
CA LYS A 204 4.76 -31.20 -11.27
C LYS A 204 3.23 -31.30 -11.32
N GLU A 205 2.64 -32.33 -10.72
CA GLU A 205 1.20 -32.52 -10.66
C GLU A 205 0.57 -31.65 -9.58
N TRP A 206 -0.64 -31.18 -9.87
CA TRP A 206 -1.41 -30.32 -8.98
C TRP A 206 -2.45 -31.17 -8.26
N ASN A 207 -2.20 -31.47 -7.00
CA ASN A 207 -3.12 -32.25 -6.17
C ASN A 207 -3.92 -31.29 -5.28
N LYS A 208 -5.24 -31.24 -5.47
CA LYS A 208 -6.13 -30.51 -4.57
C LYS A 208 -6.09 -31.20 -3.21
N ILE A 209 -5.61 -30.53 -2.17
CA ILE A 209 -5.67 -31.05 -0.81
C ILE A 209 -6.93 -30.47 -0.15
N GLU A 210 -7.70 -31.32 0.53
CA GLU A 210 -8.80 -30.88 1.41
C GLU A 210 -8.28 -30.30 2.74
N THR A 211 -7.00 -30.55 3.07
CA THR A 211 -6.32 -30.11 4.30
C THR A 211 -5.20 -29.11 3.99
N ASP A 212 -4.97 -28.18 4.90
CA ASP A 212 -4.07 -27.03 4.70
C ASP A 212 -2.57 -27.44 4.61
N PRO A 213 -1.82 -27.05 3.55
CA PRO A 213 -0.40 -27.37 3.35
C PRO A 213 0.52 -26.88 4.46
N ASP A 214 0.13 -25.88 5.25
CA ASP A 214 0.91 -25.43 6.41
C ASP A 214 1.00 -26.49 7.53
N VAL A 215 0.18 -27.56 7.48
CA VAL A 215 0.29 -28.75 8.34
C VAL A 215 1.63 -29.47 8.14
N LEU A 216 2.10 -29.62 6.89
CA LEU A 216 3.33 -30.35 6.54
C LEU A 216 4.59 -29.50 6.81
N VAL A 217 4.47 -28.18 6.74
CA VAL A 217 5.57 -27.26 7.11
C VAL A 217 5.72 -27.24 8.65
N THR A 218 4.62 -27.27 9.41
CA THR A 218 4.65 -27.31 10.89
C THR A 218 5.44 -28.51 11.42
N GLN A 219 5.29 -29.68 10.78
CA GLN A 219 6.01 -30.90 11.18
C GLN A 219 7.53 -30.74 11.07
N ARG A 220 8.01 -30.04 10.02
CA ARG A 220 9.44 -29.74 9.83
C ARG A 220 9.93 -28.68 10.81
N MET A 221 9.12 -27.65 11.06
CA MET A 221 9.44 -26.56 11.99
C MET A 221 9.66 -27.06 13.43
N VAL A 222 8.79 -27.94 13.92
CA VAL A 222 8.92 -28.53 15.27
C VAL A 222 10.26 -29.25 15.41
N HIS A 223 10.70 -29.97 14.39
CA HIS A 223 11.99 -30.66 14.40
C HIS A 223 13.19 -29.70 14.35
N ILE A 224 13.17 -28.70 13.45
CA ILE A 224 14.26 -27.71 13.31
C ILE A 224 14.46 -26.92 14.60
N ILE A 225 13.36 -26.50 15.22
CA ILE A 225 13.44 -25.71 16.45
C ILE A 225 13.79 -26.62 17.64
N HIS A 226 13.31 -27.87 17.70
CA HIS A 226 13.72 -28.83 18.74
C HIS A 226 15.22 -29.11 18.67
N GLU A 227 15.78 -29.32 17.48
CA GLU A 227 17.24 -29.46 17.32
C GLU A 227 17.99 -28.20 17.77
N HIS A 228 17.46 -27.00 17.49
CA HIS A 228 18.08 -25.75 17.89
C HIS A 228 18.08 -25.58 19.41
N VAL A 229 16.94 -25.82 20.05
CA VAL A 229 16.77 -25.77 21.52
C VAL A 229 17.63 -26.83 22.21
N GLU A 230 17.77 -28.03 21.64
CA GLU A 230 18.68 -29.05 22.15
C GLU A 230 20.16 -28.67 21.98
N LYS A 231 20.53 -28.03 20.87
CA LYS A 231 21.89 -27.50 20.65
C LYS A 231 22.23 -26.38 21.65
N GLU A 232 21.32 -25.47 21.93
CA GLU A 232 21.52 -24.42 22.94
C GLU A 232 21.60 -24.98 24.37
N ARG A 233 20.77 -25.96 24.73
CA ARG A 233 20.87 -26.67 26.02
C ARG A 233 22.18 -27.43 26.18
N SER A 234 22.70 -27.99 25.09
CA SER A 234 23.98 -28.71 25.07
C SER A 234 25.19 -27.77 25.16
N GLN A 235 25.05 -26.51 24.75
CA GLN A 235 26.11 -25.49 24.86
C GLN A 235 26.14 -24.81 26.24
N HIS A 236 24.98 -24.68 26.91
CA HIS A 236 24.89 -24.12 28.26
C HIS A 236 25.21 -25.11 29.40
N THR A 237 25.42 -26.40 29.10
CA THR A 237 25.83 -27.43 30.07
C THR A 237 27.35 -27.57 30.21
N ALA A 238 28.15 -26.80 29.46
CA ALA A 238 29.61 -26.83 29.53
C ALA A 238 30.23 -26.02 30.68
N ASP A 239 29.45 -25.21 31.41
CA ASP A 239 29.93 -24.40 32.55
C ASP A 239 29.15 -24.70 33.84
N ARG A 240 29.46 -25.85 34.47
CA ARG A 240 29.49 -26.06 35.94
C ARG A 240 30.18 -27.40 36.30
N PRO A 241 30.85 -27.49 37.47
CA PRO A 241 31.94 -28.43 37.66
C PRO A 241 31.51 -29.85 38.08
N CYS A 242 32.29 -30.79 37.55
CA CYS A 242 32.69 -32.09 38.10
C CYS A 242 31.61 -33.16 38.35
N GLU A 243 31.60 -34.16 37.46
CA GLU A 243 31.20 -35.53 37.71
C GLU A 243 31.93 -36.11 38.94
N SER A 244 31.27 -36.14 40.11
CA SER A 244 31.66 -37.08 41.17
C SER A 244 30.59 -37.42 42.21
N GLU A 245 29.34 -36.91 42.12
CA GLU A 245 28.30 -37.24 43.12
C GLU A 245 27.00 -37.87 42.59
N ILE A 246 26.90 -38.21 41.30
CA ILE A 246 25.68 -38.85 40.74
C ILE A 246 25.84 -40.37 40.55
N SER A 247 26.98 -40.96 40.90
CA SER A 247 27.18 -42.42 40.81
C SER A 247 26.69 -43.22 42.03
N GLN A 248 25.90 -42.65 42.95
CA GLN A 248 25.41 -43.36 44.13
C GLN A 248 23.90 -43.34 44.38
N MET A 249 23.07 -42.94 43.40
CA MET A 249 21.60 -43.06 43.54
C MET A 249 20.89 -43.60 42.30
N MET A 250 21.54 -44.46 41.53
CA MET A 250 20.88 -45.34 40.55
C MET A 250 20.86 -46.77 41.09
N GLU A 251 20.01 -47.03 42.08
CA GLU A 251 19.44 -48.35 42.27
C GLU A 251 18.11 -48.19 43.02
N THR A 252 17.05 -48.74 42.42
CA THR A 252 15.65 -48.87 42.85
C THR A 252 14.63 -47.81 42.40
N ASP A 253 13.64 -48.34 41.68
CA ASP A 253 12.26 -47.90 41.43
C ASP A 253 11.92 -46.87 40.33
N GLY A 254 11.47 -47.41 39.18
CA GLY A 254 10.11 -47.19 38.68
C GLY A 254 9.82 -45.96 37.80
N LEU A 255 9.70 -46.18 36.49
CA LEU A 255 8.92 -45.34 35.57
C LEU A 255 7.47 -45.22 36.09
N GLN A 256 7.14 -44.12 36.77
CA GLN A 256 5.76 -43.59 36.88
C GLN A 256 5.63 -42.22 37.58
N SER A 257 6.70 -41.54 38.03
CA SER A 257 6.56 -40.27 38.78
C SER A 257 6.87 -38.96 38.02
N ALA A 258 7.08 -39.01 36.69
CA ALA A 258 7.27 -37.80 35.88
C ALA A 258 5.96 -37.19 35.35
N GLU A 259 4.92 -38.01 35.12
CA GLU A 259 3.62 -37.55 34.58
C GLU A 259 2.75 -36.81 35.61
N ASP A 260 2.88 -37.16 36.90
CA ASP A 260 2.06 -36.55 37.97
C ASP A 260 2.58 -35.21 38.50
N LYS A 261 3.82 -34.84 38.15
CA LYS A 261 4.39 -33.52 38.52
C LYS A 261 4.11 -32.44 37.48
N PHE A 262 3.82 -32.80 36.22
CA PHE A 262 3.48 -31.83 35.17
C PHE A 262 2.01 -31.34 35.26
N LYS A 263 1.11 -32.11 35.90
CA LYS A 263 -0.32 -31.76 36.07
C LYS A 263 -0.61 -30.71 37.16
N ARG A 264 0.37 -30.28 37.97
CA ARG A 264 0.12 -29.44 39.16
C ARG A 264 0.58 -27.99 39.05
N GLY A 265 1.04 -27.56 37.88
CA GLY A 265 1.35 -26.15 37.57
C GLY A 265 0.22 -25.45 36.83
N GLU A 266 -1.00 -25.43 37.40
CA GLU A 266 -2.10 -24.65 36.84
C GLU A 266 -1.92 -23.16 37.17
N SER A 267 -1.67 -22.33 36.16
CA SER A 267 -2.01 -20.90 36.23
C SER A 267 -3.53 -20.77 36.16
N SER A 268 -4.13 -20.15 37.17
CA SER A 268 -5.58 -19.90 37.34
C SER A 268 -6.26 -19.19 36.17
N THR A 269 -5.49 -18.72 35.18
CA THR A 269 -5.96 -18.07 33.96
C THR A 269 -6.41 -19.08 32.88
N LEU A 270 -5.86 -20.30 32.85
CA LEU A 270 -6.22 -21.36 31.89
C LEU A 270 -7.68 -21.82 32.03
N LYS A 271 -8.21 -21.85 33.27
CA LYS A 271 -9.61 -22.22 33.54
C LYS A 271 -10.63 -21.17 33.08
N LYS A 272 -10.20 -19.93 32.82
CA LYS A 272 -11.08 -18.87 32.31
C LYS A 272 -11.16 -18.83 30.78
N ILE A 273 -10.22 -19.47 30.08
CA ILE A 273 -10.14 -19.53 28.61
C ILE A 273 -10.70 -20.87 28.08
N CYS A 274 -10.68 -21.93 28.91
CA CYS A 274 -11.28 -23.24 28.60
C CYS A 274 -12.83 -23.26 28.51
N SER A 275 -13.51 -22.12 28.63
CA SER A 275 -14.98 -22.06 28.55
C SER A 275 -15.52 -21.84 27.13
N ASP A 276 -14.68 -21.52 26.15
CA ASP A 276 -15.07 -21.48 24.73
C ASP A 276 -14.73 -22.81 24.06
N GLU A 277 -15.76 -23.56 23.64
CA GLU A 277 -15.61 -24.86 22.96
C GLU A 277 -14.74 -24.78 21.69
N SER A 278 -14.72 -23.63 21.00
CA SER A 278 -13.94 -23.39 19.77
C SER A 278 -12.43 -23.36 19.98
N ASN A 279 -11.93 -22.98 21.15
CA ASN A 279 -10.49 -22.92 21.43
C ASN A 279 -9.90 -24.27 21.87
N LYS A 280 -10.76 -25.21 22.30
CA LYS A 280 -10.35 -26.52 22.80
C LYS A 280 -9.98 -27.47 21.66
N GLU A 281 -10.75 -27.45 20.58
CA GLU A 281 -10.45 -28.19 19.34
C GLU A 281 -9.14 -27.75 18.69
N ILE A 282 -8.81 -26.44 18.75
CA ILE A 282 -7.55 -25.89 18.22
C ILE A 282 -6.35 -26.45 18.99
N ILE A 283 -6.42 -26.50 20.34
CA ILE A 283 -5.34 -27.04 21.17
C ILE A 283 -5.18 -28.54 20.97
N GLU A 284 -6.29 -29.29 20.90
CA GLU A 284 -6.27 -30.73 20.63
C GLU A 284 -5.79 -31.06 19.20
N PHE A 285 -6.06 -30.19 18.21
CA PHE A 285 -5.55 -30.30 16.85
C PHE A 285 -4.06 -30.00 16.74
N VAL A 286 -3.59 -28.94 17.41
CA VAL A 286 -2.15 -28.64 17.53
C VAL A 286 -1.40 -29.80 18.19
N GLN A 287 -2.08 -30.56 19.05
CA GLN A 287 -1.58 -31.79 19.66
C GLN A 287 -1.66 -33.02 18.73
N SER A 288 -2.69 -33.16 17.89
CA SER A 288 -2.84 -34.31 16.98
C SER A 288 -1.97 -34.23 15.72
N ALA A 289 -1.64 -33.02 15.25
CA ALA A 289 -0.66 -32.81 14.17
C ALA A 289 0.76 -33.33 14.52
N GLN A 290 1.00 -33.67 15.79
CA GLN A 290 2.27 -34.15 16.33
C GLN A 290 2.53 -35.65 16.04
N SER A 291 1.56 -36.42 15.56
CA SER A 291 1.66 -37.89 15.45
C SER A 291 1.73 -38.48 14.03
N LEU A 292 1.86 -37.66 12.98
CA LEU A 292 1.89 -38.13 11.59
C LEU A 292 3.34 -38.22 11.04
N THR A 293 3.68 -39.34 10.42
CA THR A 293 5.01 -39.67 9.86
C THR A 293 5.33 -38.91 8.57
N LEU A 294 6.59 -38.42 8.47
CA LEU A 294 7.13 -37.64 7.34
C LEU A 294 7.04 -38.34 5.98
N SER A 295 6.55 -37.62 4.96
CA SER A 295 7.05 -37.76 3.59
C SER A 295 7.99 -36.60 3.27
N SER A 296 9.13 -36.91 2.66
CA SER A 296 10.26 -36.01 2.40
C SER A 296 10.04 -35.01 1.25
N ASN A 297 8.84 -34.93 0.67
CA ASN A 297 8.64 -34.16 -0.55
C ASN A 297 8.59 -32.65 -0.21
N LEU A 298 9.37 -31.83 -0.92
CA LEU A 298 9.17 -30.38 -0.91
C LEU A 298 7.80 -30.09 -1.51
N LEU A 299 6.95 -29.37 -0.77
CA LEU A 299 5.59 -29.06 -1.20
C LEU A 299 5.47 -27.56 -1.38
N SER A 300 4.86 -27.16 -2.49
CA SER A 300 4.52 -25.77 -2.76
C SER A 300 3.02 -25.55 -2.57
N CYS A 301 2.66 -24.39 -2.01
CA CYS A 301 1.27 -23.95 -1.89
C CYS A 301 0.91 -22.99 -3.04
N LEU A 302 -0.29 -23.14 -3.60
CA LEU A 302 -0.85 -22.26 -4.63
C LEU A 302 -2.03 -21.46 -4.07
N THR A 303 -2.08 -20.16 -4.35
CA THR A 303 -3.24 -19.30 -4.09
C THR A 303 -3.66 -18.65 -5.40
N ILE A 304 -4.92 -18.86 -5.81
CA ILE A 304 -5.48 -18.27 -7.03
C ILE A 304 -6.49 -17.20 -6.66
N LEU A 305 -6.34 -16.00 -7.22
CA LEU A 305 -7.26 -14.90 -7.04
C LEU A 305 -8.02 -14.65 -8.35
N ASP A 306 -9.35 -14.88 -8.36
CA ASP A 306 -10.23 -14.59 -9.49
C ASP A 306 -10.94 -13.24 -9.27
N PHE A 307 -10.53 -12.25 -10.05
CA PHE A 307 -11.06 -10.89 -9.93
C PHE A 307 -12.22 -10.67 -10.89
N ALA A 308 -13.28 -9.99 -10.44
CA ALA A 308 -14.33 -9.54 -11.35
C ALA A 308 -13.75 -8.59 -12.40
N GLY A 309 -14.25 -8.69 -13.64
CA GLY A 309 -13.75 -7.86 -14.74
C GLY A 309 -14.48 -6.52 -14.90
N GLN A 310 -15.37 -6.20 -13.96
CA GLN A 310 -16.19 -4.97 -13.96
C GLN A 310 -15.36 -3.78 -13.48
N PHE A 311 -15.46 -2.66 -14.18
CA PHE A 311 -14.62 -1.48 -13.91
C PHE A 311 -14.81 -0.91 -12.50
N GLN A 312 -16.01 -1.02 -11.92
CA GLN A 312 -16.32 -0.50 -10.58
C GLN A 312 -15.42 -1.12 -9.49
N TYR A 313 -14.91 -2.35 -9.70
CA TYR A 313 -14.03 -3.00 -8.74
C TYR A 313 -12.55 -2.70 -8.94
N TYR A 314 -12.13 -2.11 -10.06
CA TYR A 314 -10.70 -1.93 -10.36
C TYR A 314 -9.98 -1.13 -9.27
N THR A 315 -10.67 -0.17 -8.64
CA THR A 315 -10.13 0.58 -7.47
C THR A 315 -9.67 -0.35 -6.33
N THR A 316 -10.38 -1.46 -6.12
CA THR A 316 -10.10 -2.43 -5.05
C THR A 316 -8.99 -3.42 -5.44
N HIS A 317 -8.82 -3.72 -6.73
CA HIS A 317 -7.85 -4.73 -7.19
C HIS A 317 -6.41 -4.37 -6.87
N GLN A 318 -6.07 -3.08 -6.88
CA GLN A 318 -4.71 -2.63 -6.57
C GLN A 318 -4.24 -3.04 -5.18
N THR A 319 -5.16 -3.25 -4.24
CA THR A 319 -4.83 -3.66 -2.87
C THR A 319 -4.24 -5.09 -2.83
N PHE A 320 -4.46 -5.92 -3.85
CA PHE A 320 -3.96 -7.30 -3.92
C PHE A 320 -2.83 -7.51 -4.92
N MET A 321 -2.56 -6.49 -5.74
CA MET A 321 -1.47 -6.54 -6.70
C MET A 321 -0.13 -6.37 -5.96
N SER A 322 0.85 -7.17 -6.34
CA SER A 322 2.15 -7.19 -5.70
C SER A 322 3.21 -7.69 -6.68
N TRP A 323 4.45 -7.25 -6.50
CA TRP A 323 5.59 -7.74 -7.28
C TRP A 323 5.87 -9.23 -7.03
N ARG A 324 5.35 -9.82 -5.94
CA ARG A 324 5.43 -11.28 -5.66
C ARG A 324 4.41 -12.10 -6.45
N THR A 325 3.46 -11.46 -7.11
CA THR A 325 2.34 -12.13 -7.79
C THR A 325 2.69 -12.45 -9.23
N MET A 326 2.33 -13.65 -9.67
CA MET A 326 2.27 -14.00 -11.10
C MET A 326 0.87 -13.68 -11.64
N TYR A 327 0.80 -13.17 -12.86
CA TYR A 327 -0.44 -12.69 -13.44
C TYR A 327 -0.84 -13.54 -14.64
N LEU A 328 -2.10 -14.01 -14.66
CA LEU A 328 -2.73 -14.53 -15.87
C LEU A 328 -3.63 -13.45 -16.45
N LEU A 329 -3.20 -12.84 -17.56
CA LEU A 329 -4.06 -11.93 -18.31
C LEU A 329 -4.92 -12.72 -19.28
N VAL A 330 -6.23 -12.70 -19.09
CA VAL A 330 -7.18 -13.49 -19.87
C VAL A 330 -7.90 -12.62 -20.88
N THR A 331 -7.95 -13.09 -22.13
CA THR A 331 -8.60 -12.40 -23.26
C THR A 331 -9.48 -13.37 -24.04
N ASP A 332 -10.65 -12.92 -24.48
CA ASP A 332 -11.50 -13.71 -25.38
C ASP A 332 -10.92 -13.70 -26.80
N MET A 333 -10.37 -14.85 -27.23
CA MET A 333 -9.77 -15.00 -28.55
C MET A 333 -10.82 -15.20 -29.66
N SER A 334 -12.11 -15.40 -29.31
CA SER A 334 -13.19 -15.41 -30.29
C SER A 334 -13.42 -14.02 -30.90
N LEU A 335 -13.06 -12.95 -30.18
CA LEU A 335 -13.12 -11.55 -30.62
C LEU A 335 -11.82 -11.09 -31.29
N ASP A 336 -11.91 -10.03 -32.09
CA ASP A 336 -10.75 -9.27 -32.57
C ASP A 336 -10.34 -8.17 -31.58
N LEU A 337 -9.07 -7.77 -31.62
CA LEU A 337 -8.53 -6.77 -30.69
C LEU A 337 -9.19 -5.38 -30.81
N THR A 338 -9.71 -5.06 -31.99
CA THR A 338 -10.41 -3.81 -32.29
C THR A 338 -11.90 -3.88 -31.98
N ASP A 339 -12.42 -5.06 -31.63
CA ASP A 339 -13.84 -5.23 -31.36
C ASP A 339 -14.23 -4.45 -30.12
N SER A 340 -15.39 -3.78 -30.21
CA SER A 340 -15.93 -3.07 -29.07
C SER A 340 -16.49 -4.08 -28.07
N VAL A 341 -16.01 -4.00 -26.84
CA VAL A 341 -16.53 -4.77 -25.73
C VAL A 341 -17.76 -4.05 -25.16
N LYS A 342 -18.90 -4.74 -25.15
CA LYS A 342 -20.17 -4.19 -24.68
C LYS A 342 -20.22 -4.26 -23.15
N ASP A 343 -20.20 -3.11 -22.51
CA ASP A 343 -20.52 -2.93 -21.10
C ASP A 343 -21.68 -1.93 -21.02
N ASP A 344 -22.76 -2.29 -20.31
CA ASP A 344 -23.94 -1.42 -20.10
C ASP A 344 -23.55 -0.15 -19.31
N SER A 345 -22.46 -0.22 -18.55
CA SER A 345 -21.73 0.94 -18.07
C SER A 345 -20.53 1.17 -18.99
N CYS A 346 -20.63 2.12 -19.92
CA CYS A 346 -19.47 2.51 -20.72
C CYS A 346 -18.31 2.82 -19.75
N CYS A 347 -17.28 1.98 -19.71
CA CYS A 347 -16.12 2.15 -18.83
C CYS A 347 -15.40 3.43 -19.23
N ILE A 348 -15.74 4.52 -18.57
CA ILE A 348 -15.03 5.77 -18.67
C ILE A 348 -13.87 5.65 -17.69
N ASP A 349 -12.65 5.57 -18.21
CA ASP A 349 -11.48 5.69 -17.35
C ASP A 349 -11.46 7.07 -16.69
N LEU A 350 -10.57 7.26 -15.73
CA LEU A 350 -10.50 8.53 -15.00
C LEU A 350 -10.28 9.77 -15.88
N SER A 351 -9.75 9.60 -17.09
CA SER A 351 -9.51 10.70 -18.02
C SER A 351 -10.74 11.10 -18.83
N GLY A 352 -11.89 10.46 -18.61
CA GLY A 352 -13.06 10.65 -19.47
C GLY A 352 -13.00 9.81 -20.74
N LYS A 353 -11.94 9.03 -20.97
CA LYS A 353 -11.79 8.21 -22.17
C LYS A 353 -12.52 6.89 -21.98
N LYS A 354 -13.36 6.56 -22.97
CA LYS A 354 -14.10 5.30 -22.97
C LYS A 354 -13.16 4.15 -23.35
N LEU A 355 -12.94 3.21 -22.42
CA LEU A 355 -12.34 1.91 -22.70
C LEU A 355 -13.36 1.07 -23.44
N CYS A 356 -13.22 1.00 -24.76
CA CYS A 356 -14.23 0.37 -25.60
C CYS A 356 -13.74 -0.88 -26.30
N SER A 357 -12.44 -1.09 -26.49
CA SER A 357 -11.91 -2.21 -27.28
C SER A 357 -11.10 -3.22 -26.48
N VAL A 358 -10.98 -4.46 -26.97
CA VAL A 358 -10.17 -5.50 -26.32
C VAL A 358 -8.71 -5.07 -26.13
N GLN A 359 -8.12 -4.40 -27.13
CA GLN A 359 -6.76 -3.86 -27.03
C GLN A 359 -6.61 -2.81 -25.90
N ASP A 360 -7.62 -1.98 -25.66
CA ASP A 360 -7.57 -0.98 -24.59
C ASP A 360 -7.46 -1.66 -23.22
N TYR A 361 -8.24 -2.73 -23.01
CA TYR A 361 -8.19 -3.52 -21.78
C TYR A 361 -6.86 -4.28 -21.62
N VAL A 362 -6.31 -4.84 -22.71
CA VAL A 362 -4.99 -5.49 -22.67
C VAL A 362 -3.92 -4.50 -22.22
N ILE A 363 -3.87 -3.31 -22.85
CA ILE A 363 -2.91 -2.26 -22.50
C ILE A 363 -3.13 -1.79 -21.05
N TYR A 364 -4.39 -1.59 -20.64
CA TYR A 364 -4.73 -1.21 -19.27
C TYR A 364 -4.18 -2.21 -18.23
N TRP A 365 -4.39 -3.51 -18.44
CA TRP A 365 -3.94 -4.52 -17.48
C TRP A 365 -2.42 -4.68 -17.46
N PHE A 366 -1.75 -4.60 -18.60
CA PHE A 366 -0.28 -4.59 -18.63
C PHE A 366 0.30 -3.37 -17.90
N ASN A 367 -0.26 -2.18 -18.12
CA ASN A 367 0.14 -0.98 -17.40
C ASN A 367 -0.19 -1.05 -15.91
N SER A 368 -1.31 -1.67 -15.54
CA SER A 368 -1.68 -1.95 -14.15
C SER A 368 -0.62 -2.84 -13.49
N VAL A 369 -0.26 -3.98 -14.08
CA VAL A 369 0.81 -4.86 -13.57
C VAL A 369 2.15 -4.11 -13.49
N HIS A 370 2.50 -3.33 -14.51
CA HIS A 370 3.72 -2.53 -14.52
C HIS A 370 3.77 -1.54 -13.34
N SER A 371 2.65 -0.92 -12.97
CA SER A 371 2.59 0.03 -11.86
C SER A 371 2.97 -0.59 -10.50
N HIS A 372 2.82 -1.90 -10.35
CA HIS A 372 3.14 -2.67 -9.14
C HIS A 372 4.52 -3.34 -9.18
N ALA A 373 5.31 -3.16 -10.25
CA ALA A 373 6.67 -3.68 -10.31
C ALA A 373 7.56 -3.00 -9.25
N PHE A 374 8.47 -3.75 -8.65
CA PHE A 374 9.37 -3.23 -7.61
C PHE A 374 10.73 -2.88 -8.21
N LEU A 375 11.07 -1.59 -8.19
CA LEU A 375 12.41 -1.08 -8.49
C LEU A 375 13.00 -0.42 -7.23
N PRO A 376 14.08 -0.95 -6.65
CA PRO A 376 14.81 -0.27 -5.57
C PRO A 376 15.30 1.11 -6.02
N ALA A 377 15.11 2.12 -5.17
CA ALA A 377 15.44 3.53 -5.45
C ALA A 377 16.95 3.78 -5.73
N GLU A 378 17.83 2.87 -5.33
CA GLU A 378 19.30 2.98 -5.53
C GLU A 378 19.75 2.77 -6.99
N LEU A 379 18.87 2.31 -7.89
CA LEU A 379 19.19 2.10 -9.31
C LEU A 379 19.21 3.39 -10.16
N HIS A 380 18.91 4.55 -9.58
CA HIS A 380 18.98 5.84 -10.29
C HIS A 380 20.37 6.48 -10.31
N LEU A 381 21.35 5.94 -9.57
CA LEU A 381 22.73 6.41 -9.60
C LEU A 381 23.61 5.50 -10.46
N ASN A 382 24.06 6.05 -11.60
CA ASN A 382 25.08 5.53 -12.52
C ASN A 382 24.74 4.23 -13.30
N LYS A 383 24.02 4.40 -14.42
CA LYS A 383 23.85 3.38 -15.48
C LYS A 383 25.17 2.87 -16.08
N ASP A 384 26.27 3.59 -15.94
CA ASP A 384 27.50 3.36 -16.70
C ASP A 384 28.55 2.48 -16.01
N LYS A 385 28.29 1.98 -14.78
CA LYS A 385 29.26 1.17 -14.00
C LYS A 385 28.68 -0.11 -13.37
N MET A 386 27.58 -0.64 -13.88
CA MET A 386 26.94 -1.80 -13.26
C MET A 386 27.29 -3.11 -13.98
N ASP A 387 27.88 -4.06 -13.24
CA ASP A 387 28.16 -5.41 -13.72
C ASP A 387 26.86 -6.12 -14.15
N LYS A 388 26.91 -6.82 -15.29
CA LYS A 388 25.77 -7.56 -15.87
C LYS A 388 25.15 -8.61 -14.94
N ASN A 389 25.87 -9.07 -13.91
CA ASN A 389 25.38 -10.04 -12.94
C ASN A 389 24.61 -9.38 -11.77
N LEU A 390 24.83 -8.09 -11.49
CA LEU A 390 24.11 -7.34 -10.45
C LEU A 390 22.72 -6.88 -10.93
N SER A 391 22.55 -6.69 -12.25
CA SER A 391 21.29 -6.25 -12.86
C SER A 391 20.12 -7.24 -12.78
N ILE A 392 20.39 -8.51 -12.48
CA ILE A 392 19.36 -9.58 -12.45
C ILE A 392 18.73 -9.69 -11.06
N MET A 393 19.47 -9.40 -9.99
CA MET A 393 18.99 -9.50 -8.60
C MET A 393 18.17 -8.29 -8.14
N GLN A 394 18.27 -7.14 -8.82
CA GLN A 394 17.72 -5.86 -8.36
C GLN A 394 16.49 -5.36 -9.14
N ARG A 395 16.02 -6.07 -10.17
CA ARG A 395 14.73 -5.77 -10.85
C ARG A 395 13.78 -6.95 -10.68
N ARG A 396 12.82 -6.83 -9.76
CA ARG A 396 11.75 -7.82 -9.60
C ARG A 396 10.57 -7.40 -10.47
N ILE A 397 10.55 -7.94 -11.69
CA ILE A 397 9.52 -7.68 -12.69
C ILE A 397 8.43 -8.76 -12.53
N PRO A 398 7.17 -8.40 -12.21
CA PRO A 398 6.08 -9.37 -12.18
C PRO A 398 5.93 -10.07 -13.54
N SER A 399 5.64 -11.37 -13.51
CA SER A 399 5.50 -12.20 -14.71
C SER A 399 4.04 -12.22 -15.18
N VAL A 400 3.81 -11.96 -16.45
CA VAL A 400 2.48 -12.04 -17.09
C VAL A 400 2.47 -13.19 -18.10
N ILE A 401 1.60 -14.17 -17.88
CA ILE A 401 1.22 -15.15 -18.90
C ILE A 401 -0.09 -14.67 -19.53
N LEU A 402 -0.11 -14.61 -20.85
CA LEU A 402 -1.29 -14.22 -21.60
C LEU A 402 -2.09 -15.47 -22.00
N VAL A 403 -3.38 -15.50 -21.68
CA VAL A 403 -4.26 -16.64 -21.93
C VAL A 403 -5.43 -16.23 -22.82
N GLY A 404 -5.41 -16.70 -24.06
CA GLY A 404 -6.52 -16.59 -25.00
C GLY A 404 -7.54 -17.70 -24.75
N THR A 405 -8.72 -17.35 -24.25
CA THR A 405 -9.81 -18.30 -23.97
C THR A 405 -10.74 -18.46 -25.17
N HIS A 406 -11.80 -19.26 -25.02
CA HIS A 406 -12.83 -19.46 -26.04
C HIS A 406 -12.32 -20.04 -27.36
N CYS A 407 -11.23 -20.81 -27.32
CA CYS A 407 -10.77 -21.55 -28.49
C CYS A 407 -11.85 -22.50 -29.03
N ASP A 408 -12.73 -23.00 -28.16
CA ASP A 408 -13.89 -23.83 -28.53
C ASP A 408 -14.90 -23.15 -29.44
N LYS A 409 -15.00 -21.81 -29.41
CA LYS A 409 -15.89 -21.03 -30.28
C LYS A 409 -15.29 -20.78 -31.67
N ILE A 410 -14.02 -21.13 -31.89
CA ILE A 410 -13.33 -20.97 -33.16
C ILE A 410 -13.35 -22.33 -33.90
N PRO A 411 -13.65 -22.36 -35.21
CA PRO A 411 -13.57 -23.60 -35.99
C PRO A 411 -12.20 -24.25 -35.86
N ASN A 412 -12.13 -25.56 -35.57
CA ASN A 412 -10.88 -26.27 -35.28
C ASN A 412 -9.77 -26.04 -36.33
N GLU A 413 -10.14 -25.92 -37.61
CA GLU A 413 -9.21 -25.70 -38.73
C GLU A 413 -8.51 -24.33 -38.68
N ASP A 414 -9.16 -23.34 -38.07
CA ASP A 414 -8.67 -21.96 -38.00
C ASP A 414 -7.97 -21.62 -36.67
N VAL A 415 -8.10 -22.46 -35.65
CA VAL A 415 -7.61 -22.17 -34.27
C VAL A 415 -6.13 -21.83 -34.28
N GLU A 416 -5.28 -22.63 -34.92
CA GLU A 416 -3.83 -22.39 -34.93
C GLU A 416 -3.46 -21.07 -35.64
N LYS A 417 -4.10 -20.80 -36.78
CA LYS A 417 -3.86 -19.58 -37.55
C LYS A 417 -4.31 -18.35 -36.76
N LYS A 418 -5.54 -18.37 -36.23
CA LYS A 418 -6.09 -17.28 -35.42
C LYS A 418 -5.27 -17.05 -34.16
N THR A 419 -4.81 -18.11 -33.49
CA THR A 419 -3.92 -18.01 -32.32
C THR A 419 -2.64 -17.25 -32.64
N LYS A 420 -1.94 -17.64 -33.72
CA LYS A 420 -0.70 -16.99 -34.15
C LYS A 420 -0.93 -15.52 -34.50
N GLU A 421 -1.97 -15.23 -35.29
CA GLU A 421 -2.29 -13.86 -35.69
C GLU A 421 -2.70 -12.98 -34.51
N TYR A 422 -3.52 -13.51 -33.60
CA TYR A 422 -4.04 -12.78 -32.44
C TYR A 422 -2.91 -12.35 -31.49
N PHE A 423 -2.05 -13.30 -31.11
CA PHE A 423 -0.94 -12.98 -30.23
C PHE A 423 0.14 -12.15 -30.91
N GLU A 424 0.38 -12.31 -32.21
CA GLU A 424 1.28 -11.43 -32.95
C GLU A 424 0.79 -9.98 -32.96
N LYS A 425 -0.52 -9.75 -33.07
CA LYS A 425 -1.10 -8.41 -32.91
C LYS A 425 -0.87 -7.87 -31.48
N ILE A 426 -1.05 -8.69 -30.43
CA ILE A 426 -0.78 -8.26 -29.03
C ILE A 426 0.70 -7.93 -28.83
N ARG A 427 1.61 -8.77 -29.33
CA ARG A 427 3.06 -8.48 -29.27
C ARG A 427 3.41 -7.16 -29.95
N ARG A 428 2.75 -6.83 -31.06
CA ARG A 428 2.90 -5.52 -31.74
C ARG A 428 2.40 -4.37 -30.88
N LEU A 429 1.25 -4.53 -30.22
CA LEU A 429 0.73 -3.54 -29.27
C LEU A 429 1.69 -3.29 -28.11
N LEU A 430 2.37 -4.34 -27.63
CA LEU A 430 3.29 -4.28 -26.49
C LEU A 430 4.74 -3.98 -26.89
N GLN A 431 5.03 -3.61 -28.15
CA GLN A 431 6.41 -3.39 -28.62
C GLN A 431 7.13 -2.27 -27.85
N GLU A 432 6.41 -1.27 -27.36
CA GLU A 432 6.96 -0.22 -26.53
C GLU A 432 7.38 -0.76 -25.16
N ARG A 433 8.66 -0.56 -24.80
CA ARG A 433 9.16 -0.87 -23.46
C ARG A 433 8.54 0.08 -22.43
N PRO A 434 8.23 -0.41 -21.22
CA PRO A 434 8.68 -1.68 -20.63
C PRO A 434 7.70 -2.87 -20.75
N LEU A 435 6.53 -2.71 -21.39
CA LEU A 435 5.43 -3.69 -21.31
C LEU A 435 5.78 -5.07 -21.90
N ARG A 436 6.58 -5.10 -22.98
CA ARG A 436 7.06 -6.36 -23.58
C ARG A 436 7.80 -7.26 -22.59
N ASP A 437 8.55 -6.68 -21.67
CA ASP A 437 9.43 -7.44 -20.77
C ASP A 437 8.63 -8.22 -19.71
N TYR A 438 7.35 -7.87 -19.50
CA TYR A 438 6.42 -8.57 -18.59
C TYR A 438 5.77 -9.81 -19.23
N LEU A 439 5.60 -9.81 -20.56
CA LEU A 439 4.98 -10.93 -21.28
C LEU A 439 5.98 -12.09 -21.35
N VAL A 440 5.68 -13.15 -20.62
CA VAL A 440 6.53 -14.34 -20.54
C VAL A 440 6.16 -15.35 -21.62
N GLU A 441 4.87 -15.69 -21.70
CA GLU A 441 4.37 -16.74 -22.57
C GLU A 441 2.88 -16.58 -22.85
N GLU A 442 2.40 -17.31 -23.86
CA GLU A 442 1.06 -17.23 -24.41
C GLU A 442 0.43 -18.61 -24.53
N PHE A 443 -0.81 -18.75 -24.07
CA PHE A 443 -1.56 -20.01 -24.15
C PHE A 443 -2.94 -19.75 -24.75
N ALA A 444 -3.34 -20.56 -25.73
CA ALA A 444 -4.68 -20.54 -26.30
C ALA A 444 -5.48 -21.76 -25.84
N VAL A 445 -6.44 -21.56 -24.94
CA VAL A 445 -7.16 -22.61 -24.21
C VAL A 445 -8.65 -22.64 -24.53
N SER A 446 -9.26 -23.83 -24.41
CA SER A 446 -10.71 -23.98 -24.41
C SER A 446 -11.27 -23.85 -23.00
N ASN A 447 -12.47 -23.28 -22.89
CA ASN A 447 -13.17 -23.15 -21.62
C ASN A 447 -13.80 -24.46 -21.16
N VAL A 448 -14.15 -25.35 -22.10
CA VAL A 448 -14.95 -26.56 -21.84
C VAL A 448 -14.15 -27.83 -22.13
N LYS A 449 -13.42 -27.89 -23.24
CA LYS A 449 -12.72 -29.10 -23.67
C LYS A 449 -11.49 -29.35 -22.80
N GLN A 450 -11.26 -30.61 -22.45
CA GLN A 450 -10.00 -31.04 -21.87
C GLN A 450 -8.88 -30.86 -22.90
N ASP A 451 -7.91 -30.00 -22.59
CA ASP A 451 -6.81 -29.66 -23.49
C ASP A 451 -5.49 -29.81 -22.73
N SER A 452 -4.56 -30.57 -23.30
CA SER A 452 -3.15 -30.69 -22.88
C SER A 452 -2.45 -29.35 -22.61
N LYS A 453 -2.95 -28.26 -23.19
CA LYS A 453 -2.43 -26.91 -22.96
C LYS A 453 -2.69 -26.40 -21.53
N ILE A 454 -3.73 -26.86 -20.85
CA ILE A 454 -3.93 -26.53 -19.43
C ILE A 454 -2.82 -27.15 -18.59
N ASP A 455 -2.42 -28.40 -18.88
CA ASP A 455 -1.32 -29.06 -18.19
C ASP A 455 0.02 -28.39 -18.51
N ALA A 456 0.23 -27.95 -19.76
CA ALA A 456 1.38 -27.15 -20.14
C ALA A 456 1.42 -25.79 -19.40
N LEU A 457 0.27 -25.12 -19.26
CA LEU A 457 0.14 -23.88 -18.50
C LEU A 457 0.46 -24.11 -17.01
N LYS A 458 -0.07 -25.17 -16.39
CA LYS A 458 0.25 -25.55 -15.01
C LYS A 458 1.75 -25.76 -14.79
N LYS A 459 2.38 -26.52 -15.68
CA LYS A 459 3.82 -26.76 -15.67
C LYS A 459 4.60 -25.45 -15.79
N ARG A 460 4.16 -24.56 -16.67
CA ARG A 460 4.83 -23.27 -16.89
C ARG A 460 4.69 -22.33 -15.69
N ILE A 461 3.54 -22.27 -15.05
CA ILE A 461 3.32 -21.51 -13.80
C ILE A 461 4.33 -21.96 -12.74
N PHE A 462 4.49 -23.27 -12.56
CA PHE A 462 5.45 -23.81 -11.60
C PHE A 462 6.90 -23.46 -11.97
N GLU A 463 7.29 -23.64 -13.23
CA GLU A 463 8.65 -23.29 -13.70
C GLU A 463 8.95 -21.80 -13.53
N LEU A 464 7.96 -20.92 -13.67
CA LEU A 464 8.14 -19.50 -13.41
C LEU A 464 8.27 -19.20 -11.93
N ALA A 465 7.52 -19.89 -11.07
CA ALA A 465 7.66 -19.75 -9.64
C ALA A 465 9.08 -20.08 -9.16
N GLU A 466 9.71 -21.13 -9.71
CA GLU A 466 11.09 -21.52 -9.40
C GLU A 466 12.13 -20.42 -9.73
N THR A 467 11.82 -19.54 -10.67
CA THR A 467 12.71 -18.43 -11.05
C THR A 467 12.53 -17.17 -10.18
N GLN A 468 11.50 -17.12 -9.33
CA GLN A 468 11.21 -15.93 -8.53
C GLN A 468 12.19 -15.81 -7.36
N GLY A 469 12.64 -14.59 -7.06
CA GLY A 469 13.58 -14.34 -5.97
C GLY A 469 13.04 -14.56 -4.55
N TYR A 470 11.75 -14.85 -4.41
CA TYR A 470 11.14 -15.26 -3.14
C TYR A 470 10.99 -16.78 -3.01
N TRP A 471 11.27 -17.56 -4.07
CA TRP A 471 11.14 -19.00 -4.06
C TRP A 471 12.19 -19.64 -3.15
N GLY A 472 11.74 -20.39 -2.14
CA GLY A 472 12.63 -20.93 -1.11
C GLY A 472 13.21 -19.87 -0.19
N GLN A 473 12.55 -18.71 -0.07
CA GLN A 473 12.95 -17.67 0.87
C GLN A 473 12.90 -18.20 2.30
N GLU A 474 13.96 -17.91 3.07
CA GLU A 474 14.04 -18.27 4.48
C GLU A 474 13.18 -17.32 5.32
N ILE A 475 12.29 -17.88 6.13
CA ILE A 475 11.42 -17.17 7.07
C ILE A 475 11.66 -17.73 8.48
N PRO A 476 11.61 -16.90 9.55
CA PRO A 476 11.73 -17.39 10.91
C PRO A 476 10.69 -18.47 11.22
N ALA A 477 11.12 -19.61 11.75
CA ALA A 477 10.24 -20.75 11.95
C ALA A 477 9.14 -20.45 12.99
N ARG A 478 9.44 -19.64 14.01
CA ARG A 478 8.45 -19.17 15.01
C ARG A 478 7.36 -18.26 14.43
N TRP A 479 7.66 -17.52 13.36
CA TRP A 479 6.67 -16.70 12.66
C TRP A 479 5.69 -17.58 11.87
N LEU A 480 6.22 -18.60 11.20
CA LEU A 480 5.38 -19.54 10.46
C LEU A 480 4.46 -20.35 11.40
N ALA A 481 4.92 -20.70 12.60
CA ALA A 481 4.11 -21.35 13.62
C ALA A 481 2.89 -20.49 14.02
N LEU A 482 3.09 -19.20 14.28
CA LEU A 482 1.99 -18.28 14.59
C LEU A 482 1.09 -18.01 13.37
N ARG A 483 1.67 -17.82 12.18
CA ARG A 483 0.91 -17.64 10.92
C ARG A 483 -0.11 -18.74 10.73
N LYS A 484 0.27 -20.00 10.95
CA LYS A 484 -0.65 -21.13 10.84
C LYS A 484 -1.85 -21.00 11.78
N VAL A 485 -1.61 -20.67 13.05
CA VAL A 485 -2.71 -20.49 14.01
C VAL A 485 -3.64 -19.39 13.55
N LEU A 486 -3.10 -18.28 13.02
CA LEU A 486 -3.91 -17.18 12.47
C LEU A 486 -4.74 -17.62 11.26
N ILE A 487 -4.20 -18.47 10.38
CA ILE A 487 -4.93 -19.03 9.24
C ILE A 487 -6.08 -19.94 9.71
N GLN A 488 -5.86 -20.77 10.73
CA GLN A 488 -6.88 -21.69 11.25
C GLN A 488 -8.08 -20.97 11.86
N ILE A 489 -7.85 -19.83 12.50
CA ILE A 489 -8.90 -19.01 13.08
C ILE A 489 -9.41 -17.92 12.13
N ARG A 490 -8.98 -17.94 10.86
CA ARG A 490 -9.30 -16.90 9.87
C ARG A 490 -10.79 -16.73 9.64
N GLU A 491 -11.60 -17.75 9.92
CA GLU A 491 -13.06 -17.68 9.93
C GLU A 491 -13.60 -16.60 10.88
N LYS A 492 -12.87 -16.26 11.96
CA LYS A 492 -13.22 -15.14 12.86
C LYS A 492 -13.15 -13.77 12.17
N LYS A 493 -12.48 -13.67 11.02
CA LYS A 493 -12.22 -12.45 10.22
C LYS A 493 -11.38 -11.38 10.90
N VAL A 494 -11.67 -11.06 12.15
CA VAL A 494 -10.96 -10.09 13.00
C VAL A 494 -10.69 -10.71 14.36
N VAL A 495 -9.54 -10.41 14.93
CA VAL A 495 -9.16 -10.82 16.30
C VAL A 495 -8.51 -9.66 17.04
N ASP A 496 -8.67 -9.64 18.36
CA ASP A 496 -7.98 -8.68 19.20
C ASP A 496 -6.47 -8.98 19.24
N TYR A 497 -5.63 -7.95 19.30
CA TYR A 497 -4.19 -8.09 19.46
C TYR A 497 -3.83 -8.90 20.72
N ALA A 498 -4.57 -8.71 21.82
CA ALA A 498 -4.38 -9.48 23.05
C ALA A 498 -4.70 -10.98 22.87
N GLU A 499 -5.64 -11.32 21.98
CA GLU A 499 -5.91 -12.71 21.60
C GLU A 499 -4.73 -13.28 20.81
N VAL A 500 -4.17 -12.52 19.86
CA VAL A 500 -2.95 -12.92 19.13
C VAL A 500 -1.77 -13.15 20.08
N GLU A 501 -1.57 -12.29 21.08
CA GLU A 501 -0.55 -12.49 22.12
C GLU A 501 -0.79 -13.77 22.92
N THR A 502 -2.05 -14.04 23.28
CA THR A 502 -2.43 -15.24 24.03
C THR A 502 -2.18 -16.51 23.21
N LEU A 503 -2.55 -16.49 21.93
CA LEU A 503 -2.28 -17.58 20.99
C LEU A 503 -0.79 -17.81 20.83
N ASN A 504 0.01 -16.74 20.65
CA ASN A 504 1.47 -16.84 20.60
C ASN A 504 2.06 -17.45 21.88
N GLN A 505 1.55 -17.07 23.06
CA GLN A 505 2.00 -17.64 24.34
C GLN A 505 1.64 -19.12 24.52
N SER A 506 0.62 -19.61 23.83
CA SER A 506 0.22 -21.02 23.85
C SER A 506 1.11 -21.93 22.99
N LEU A 507 1.91 -21.35 22.09
CA LEU A 507 2.80 -22.09 21.20
C LEU A 507 4.04 -22.61 21.95
N MET A 508 4.49 -23.81 21.60
CA MET A 508 5.79 -24.33 22.05
C MET A 508 6.94 -23.44 21.60
N VAL A 509 6.80 -22.88 20.39
CA VAL A 509 7.76 -21.97 19.79
C VAL A 509 7.08 -20.63 19.60
N LYS A 510 7.29 -19.76 20.58
CA LYS A 510 6.66 -18.45 20.65
C LYS A 510 7.58 -17.36 20.13
N ILE A 511 6.98 -16.30 19.65
CA ILE A 511 7.62 -14.99 19.49
C ILE A 511 7.92 -14.42 20.88
N GLU A 512 9.15 -13.98 21.11
CA GLU A 512 9.66 -13.72 22.46
C GLU A 512 9.33 -12.32 22.99
N SER A 513 9.19 -11.35 22.09
CA SER A 513 8.91 -9.95 22.43
C SER A 513 7.69 -9.42 21.70
N SER A 514 6.99 -8.47 22.31
CA SER A 514 5.89 -7.74 21.65
C SER A 514 6.36 -6.93 20.44
N GLU A 515 7.62 -6.50 20.46
CA GLU A 515 8.23 -5.75 19.36
C GLU A 515 8.45 -6.64 18.12
N GLU A 516 8.86 -7.89 18.34
CA GLU A 516 8.93 -8.89 17.29
C GLU A 516 7.53 -9.31 16.82
N LEU A 517 6.54 -9.41 17.71
CA LEU A 517 5.16 -9.74 17.32
C LEU A 517 4.56 -8.64 16.44
N ASP A 518 4.79 -7.37 16.78
CA ASP A 518 4.43 -6.23 15.95
C ASP A 518 5.10 -6.30 14.58
N LEU A 519 6.40 -6.64 14.54
CA LEU A 519 7.16 -6.80 13.31
C LEU A 519 6.64 -7.95 12.45
N PHE A 520 6.29 -9.08 13.06
CA PHE A 520 5.66 -10.22 12.39
C PHE A 520 4.34 -9.80 11.73
N LEU A 521 3.44 -9.16 12.47
CA LEU A 521 2.15 -8.71 11.92
C LEU A 521 2.31 -7.64 10.83
N GLU A 522 3.28 -6.73 10.98
CA GLU A 522 3.63 -5.73 9.97
C GLU A 522 4.18 -6.42 8.71
N PHE A 523 5.01 -7.46 8.86
CA PHE A 523 5.46 -8.28 7.73
C PHE A 523 4.32 -9.05 7.04
N GLU A 524 3.41 -9.67 7.80
CA GLU A 524 2.21 -10.31 7.24
C GLU A 524 1.29 -9.30 6.53
N HIS A 525 1.25 -8.06 7.01
CA HIS A 525 0.52 -6.96 6.38
C HIS A 525 1.13 -6.59 5.02
N GLU A 526 2.45 -6.44 4.95
CA GLU A 526 3.16 -6.15 3.68
C GLU A 526 3.04 -7.30 2.66
N LEU A 527 2.94 -8.55 3.13
CA LEU A 527 2.63 -9.70 2.27
C LEU A 527 1.15 -9.73 1.80
N GLY A 528 0.29 -8.95 2.44
CA GLY A 528 -1.15 -8.91 2.19
C GLY A 528 -1.91 -10.12 2.75
N ASN A 529 -1.36 -10.78 3.77
CA ASN A 529 -2.01 -11.91 4.45
C ASN A 529 -3.00 -11.44 5.52
N VAL A 530 -2.66 -10.34 6.22
CA VAL A 530 -3.48 -9.69 7.26
C VAL A 530 -3.50 -8.16 7.06
N ILE A 531 -4.35 -7.44 7.81
CA ILE A 531 -4.28 -5.98 7.90
C ILE A 531 -3.99 -5.59 9.35
N PHE A 532 -2.88 -4.87 9.54
CA PHE A 532 -2.42 -4.44 10.85
C PHE A 532 -1.69 -3.09 10.77
N PHE A 533 -2.00 -2.18 11.70
CA PHE A 533 -1.40 -0.84 11.75
C PHE A 533 -0.69 -0.59 13.08
N ARG A 534 0.59 -0.99 13.17
CA ARG A 534 1.44 -0.82 14.37
C ARG A 534 1.45 0.60 14.94
N ARG A 535 1.45 1.61 14.08
CA ARG A 535 1.67 3.03 14.45
C ARG A 535 0.38 3.80 14.82
N ILE A 536 -0.80 3.19 14.69
CA ILE A 536 -2.09 3.86 14.95
C ILE A 536 -2.74 3.16 16.13
N LYS A 537 -2.77 3.84 17.27
CA LYS A 537 -3.19 3.25 18.54
C LYS A 537 -4.61 2.66 18.47
N GLU A 538 -5.52 3.33 17.78
CA GLU A 538 -6.91 2.92 17.60
C GLU A 538 -7.05 1.68 16.72
N LEU A 539 -6.16 1.51 15.73
CA LEU A 539 -6.18 0.38 14.79
C LEU A 539 -5.22 -0.75 15.19
N ARG A 540 -4.32 -0.54 16.16
CA ARG A 540 -3.39 -1.57 16.63
C ARG A 540 -4.09 -2.67 17.43
N ASN A 541 -5.23 -2.35 18.04
CA ASN A 541 -5.91 -3.26 18.99
C ASN A 541 -6.59 -4.45 18.32
N GLU A 542 -6.92 -4.36 17.04
CA GLU A 542 -7.55 -5.43 16.28
C GLU A 542 -6.70 -5.74 15.05
N VAL A 543 -6.69 -7.02 14.65
CA VAL A 543 -5.98 -7.54 13.50
C VAL A 543 -7.01 -8.14 12.56
N VAL A 544 -7.09 -7.65 11.32
CA VAL A 544 -7.95 -8.24 10.29
C VAL A 544 -7.21 -9.42 9.67
N LEU A 545 -7.67 -10.64 9.95
CA LEU A 545 -7.08 -11.89 9.47
C LEU A 545 -7.42 -12.17 8.00
N ASP A 546 -8.51 -11.60 7.52
CA ASP A 546 -9.00 -11.81 6.17
C ASP A 546 -9.11 -10.47 5.41
N PRO A 547 -8.07 -10.06 4.67
CA PRO A 547 -8.13 -8.86 3.84
C PRO A 547 -9.22 -8.91 2.76
N GLN A 548 -9.66 -10.09 2.32
CA GLN A 548 -10.76 -10.22 1.36
C GLN A 548 -12.07 -9.74 1.98
N TRP A 549 -12.29 -10.07 3.26
CA TRP A 549 -13.48 -9.65 4.00
C TRP A 549 -13.64 -8.12 4.03
N LEU A 550 -12.55 -7.35 4.16
CA LEU A 550 -12.60 -5.89 4.04
C LEU A 550 -13.18 -5.44 2.69
N ILE A 551 -12.84 -6.14 1.62
CA ILE A 551 -13.33 -5.83 0.27
C ILE A 551 -14.75 -6.30 0.06
N GLU A 552 -15.18 -7.39 0.68
CA GLU A 552 -16.59 -7.79 0.67
C GLU A 552 -17.46 -6.69 1.30
N GLY A 553 -16.98 -6.06 2.38
CA GLY A 553 -17.62 -4.88 2.96
C GLY A 553 -17.75 -3.70 1.98
N LEU A 554 -16.70 -3.44 1.18
CA LEU A 554 -16.72 -2.42 0.11
C LEU A 554 -17.59 -2.82 -1.08
N LYS A 555 -17.59 -4.10 -1.45
CA LYS A 555 -18.38 -4.68 -2.54
C LYS A 555 -19.85 -4.35 -2.32
N ILE A 556 -20.34 -4.53 -1.09
CA ILE A 556 -21.71 -4.15 -0.71
C ILE A 556 -22.00 -2.69 -1.10
N TRP A 557 -21.09 -1.75 -0.82
CA TRP A 557 -21.31 -0.34 -1.18
C TRP A 557 -21.25 -0.05 -2.68
N ILE A 558 -20.68 -0.95 -3.48
CA ILE A 558 -20.59 -0.81 -4.93
C ILE A 558 -21.78 -1.48 -5.63
N THR A 559 -22.27 -2.61 -5.13
CA THR A 559 -23.18 -3.52 -5.85
C THR A 559 -24.58 -3.65 -5.27
N SER A 560 -24.92 -2.91 -4.21
CA SER A 560 -26.23 -3.05 -3.52
C SER A 560 -27.46 -2.60 -4.31
N ASP A 561 -27.40 -2.40 -5.63
CA ASP A 561 -28.58 -2.07 -6.43
C ASP A 561 -29.72 -3.08 -6.27
N GLU A 562 -29.40 -4.37 -6.16
CA GLU A 562 -30.40 -5.41 -5.92
C GLU A 562 -30.97 -5.41 -4.50
N ILE A 563 -30.11 -5.14 -3.50
CA ILE A 563 -30.52 -5.04 -2.10
C ILE A 563 -31.46 -3.84 -1.96
N VAL A 564 -31.12 -2.71 -2.56
CA VAL A 564 -31.90 -1.47 -2.51
C VAL A 564 -33.26 -1.63 -3.19
N LYS A 565 -33.34 -2.38 -4.31
CA LYS A 565 -34.63 -2.72 -4.94
C LYS A 565 -35.57 -3.48 -4.00
N LYS A 566 -35.05 -4.28 -3.07
CA LYS A 566 -35.85 -5.02 -2.07
C LYS A 566 -36.34 -4.13 -0.92
N TYR A 567 -35.69 -2.98 -0.67
CA TYR A 567 -36.00 -2.09 0.43
C TYR A 567 -36.19 -0.64 -0.05
N PRO A 568 -37.40 -0.25 -0.51
CA PRO A 568 -37.65 1.08 -1.07
C PRO A 568 -37.31 2.25 -0.13
N ALA A 569 -37.32 2.03 1.19
CA ALA A 569 -36.96 3.03 2.18
C ALA A 569 -35.51 3.54 2.08
N MET A 570 -34.59 2.74 1.52
CA MET A 570 -33.18 3.13 1.32
C MET A 570 -32.87 3.66 -0.09
N GLU A 571 -33.83 3.58 -1.02
CA GLU A 571 -33.63 3.93 -2.43
C GLU A 571 -33.19 5.38 -2.63
N ILE A 572 -33.86 6.32 -1.96
CA ILE A 572 -33.51 7.76 -2.04
C ILE A 572 -32.10 8.00 -1.49
N ALA A 573 -31.72 7.35 -0.39
CA ALA A 573 -30.40 7.50 0.21
C ALA A 573 -29.31 6.88 -0.69
N TRP A 574 -29.60 5.75 -1.33
CA TRP A 574 -28.69 5.07 -2.27
C TRP A 574 -28.44 5.88 -3.53
N TYR A 575 -29.48 6.41 -4.18
CA TYR A 575 -29.30 7.27 -5.34
C TYR A 575 -28.56 8.56 -5.00
N ARG A 576 -28.85 9.15 -3.83
CA ARG A 576 -28.07 10.31 -3.35
C ARG A 576 -26.61 9.94 -3.12
N PHE A 577 -26.32 8.75 -2.60
CA PHE A 577 -24.95 8.27 -2.42
C PHE A 577 -24.21 8.17 -3.77
N LYS A 578 -24.79 7.54 -4.79
CA LYS A 578 -24.20 7.48 -6.15
C LYS A 578 -24.03 8.86 -6.81
N ASP A 579 -24.96 9.77 -6.54
CA ASP A 579 -24.97 11.12 -7.11
C ASP A 579 -23.94 12.06 -6.47
N THR A 580 -23.61 11.85 -5.19
CA THR A 580 -22.80 12.78 -4.38
C THR A 580 -21.51 12.19 -3.83
N GLY A 581 -21.38 10.86 -3.80
CA GLY A 581 -20.32 10.15 -3.09
C GLY A 581 -20.44 10.17 -1.56
N GLN A 582 -21.54 10.69 -0.99
CA GLN A 582 -21.75 10.77 0.46
C GLN A 582 -22.42 9.51 1.02
N LEU A 583 -21.65 8.72 1.78
CA LEU A 583 -22.12 7.53 2.47
C LEU A 583 -22.45 7.86 3.94
N THR A 584 -23.73 8.04 4.25
CA THR A 584 -24.17 8.34 5.64
C THR A 584 -24.05 7.12 6.54
N GLU A 585 -23.75 7.31 7.83
CA GLU A 585 -23.70 6.20 8.80
C GLU A 585 -25.00 5.40 8.85
N LYS A 586 -26.17 6.04 8.72
CA LYS A 586 -27.46 5.35 8.64
C LYS A 586 -27.54 4.40 7.46
N LEU A 587 -27.01 4.80 6.30
CA LEU A 587 -26.99 3.94 5.11
C LEU A 587 -25.99 2.80 5.29
N ILE A 588 -24.84 3.04 5.94
CA ILE A 588 -23.89 1.97 6.31
C ILE A 588 -24.60 0.95 7.20
N ASP A 589 -25.28 1.41 8.25
CA ASP A 589 -26.02 0.54 9.17
C ASP A 589 -27.10 -0.26 8.43
N CYS A 590 -27.84 0.36 7.51
CA CYS A 590 -28.84 -0.35 6.71
C CYS A 590 -28.22 -1.40 5.78
N LEU A 591 -27.12 -1.06 5.10
CA LEU A 591 -26.45 -1.97 4.15
C LEU A 591 -25.75 -3.12 4.86
N TRP A 592 -25.10 -2.85 5.99
CA TRP A 592 -24.41 -3.86 6.80
C TRP A 592 -25.31 -4.58 7.79
N ALA A 593 -26.54 -4.12 8.07
CA ALA A 593 -27.48 -4.87 8.90
C ALA A 593 -27.86 -6.24 8.31
N VAL A 594 -27.72 -6.40 6.99
CA VAL A 594 -27.90 -7.70 6.30
C VAL A 594 -26.74 -8.66 6.60
N HIS A 595 -25.60 -8.14 7.08
CA HIS A 595 -24.35 -8.83 7.31
C HIS A 595 -23.79 -8.53 8.72
N PRO A 596 -24.30 -9.22 9.75
CA PRO A 596 -23.97 -8.93 11.16
C PRO A 596 -22.47 -8.90 11.45
N GLU A 597 -21.67 -9.69 10.72
CA GLU A 597 -20.22 -9.74 10.83
C GLU A 597 -19.55 -8.36 10.67
N PHE A 598 -20.00 -7.54 9.70
CA PHE A 598 -19.42 -6.20 9.49
C PHE A 598 -19.86 -5.20 10.54
N HIS A 599 -21.07 -5.36 11.07
CA HIS A 599 -21.61 -4.44 12.06
C HIS A 599 -20.83 -4.51 13.39
N GLN A 600 -20.38 -5.70 13.78
CA GLN A 600 -19.59 -5.90 15.01
C GLN A 600 -18.28 -5.10 15.02
N HIS A 601 -17.55 -5.08 13.90
CA HIS A 601 -16.24 -4.41 13.78
C HIS A 601 -16.32 -3.09 12.99
N LYS A 602 -17.50 -2.46 12.91
CA LYS A 602 -17.77 -1.30 12.06
C LYS A 602 -16.75 -0.17 12.22
N GLU A 603 -16.48 0.25 13.45
CA GLU A 603 -15.59 1.40 13.72
C GLU A 603 -14.15 1.13 13.27
N HIS A 604 -13.65 -0.08 13.51
CA HIS A 604 -12.32 -0.48 13.09
C HIS A 604 -12.21 -0.60 11.58
N LEU A 605 -13.19 -1.25 10.93
CA LEU A 605 -13.25 -1.35 9.47
C LEU A 605 -13.26 0.03 8.80
N LEU A 606 -14.08 0.95 9.29
CA LEU A 606 -14.12 2.32 8.78
C LEU A 606 -12.80 3.05 9.00
N GLY A 607 -12.15 2.85 10.15
CA GLY A 607 -10.83 3.40 10.43
C GLY A 607 -9.74 2.83 9.52
N VAL A 608 -9.77 1.54 9.22
CA VAL A 608 -8.88 0.88 8.24
C VAL A 608 -9.10 1.45 6.84
N MET A 609 -10.35 1.54 6.39
CA MET A 609 -10.70 2.08 5.07
C MET A 609 -10.31 3.56 4.93
N GLU A 610 -10.47 4.35 5.98
CA GLU A 610 -10.02 5.74 6.05
C GLU A 610 -8.49 5.81 5.95
N LYS A 611 -7.78 4.96 6.70
CA LYS A 611 -6.32 4.94 6.67
C LYS A 611 -5.75 4.53 5.31
N LEU A 612 -6.44 3.63 4.59
CA LEU A 612 -6.08 3.21 3.24
C LEU A 612 -6.50 4.23 2.15
N ASN A 613 -7.06 5.38 2.54
CA ASN A 613 -7.62 6.40 1.67
C ASN A 613 -8.70 5.86 0.72
N ILE A 614 -9.46 4.86 1.15
CA ILE A 614 -10.61 4.34 0.39
C ILE A 614 -11.83 5.26 0.61
N ILE A 615 -11.99 5.74 1.85
CA ILE A 615 -13.00 6.70 2.26
C ILE A 615 -12.35 7.89 2.98
N ALA A 616 -13.09 9.00 3.11
CA ALA A 616 -12.62 10.16 3.86
C ALA A 616 -13.71 10.73 4.76
N LYS A 617 -13.36 11.03 6.02
CA LYS A 617 -14.24 11.81 6.90
C LYS A 617 -14.22 13.29 6.50
N PRO A 618 -15.37 13.99 6.51
CA PRO A 618 -15.44 15.41 6.22
C PRO A 618 -14.78 16.25 7.32
N LEU A 619 -14.13 17.35 6.92
CA LEU A 619 -13.62 18.35 7.86
C LEU A 619 -14.79 19.09 8.53
N ARG A 620 -14.96 18.97 9.86
CA ARG A 620 -16.03 19.69 10.59
C ARG A 620 -15.58 21.12 10.87
N LYS A 621 -16.28 22.12 10.32
CA LYS A 621 -16.23 23.50 10.84
C LYS A 621 -17.16 23.52 12.07
N ASP A 622 -16.65 23.88 13.24
CA ASP A 622 -17.25 23.71 14.60
C ASP A 622 -18.64 24.34 14.85
N SER A 623 -19.39 24.76 13.82
CA SER A 623 -20.64 25.49 13.98
C SER A 623 -21.77 25.15 13.00
N GLU A 624 -21.60 24.28 11.99
CA GLU A 624 -22.65 24.09 10.96
C GLU A 624 -22.82 22.67 10.37
N SER A 625 -23.11 21.64 11.15
CA SER A 625 -23.74 20.45 10.54
C SER A 625 -24.78 19.77 11.44
N LYS A 626 -26.05 20.10 11.19
CA LYS A 626 -27.19 19.22 11.48
C LYS A 626 -27.22 18.00 10.53
N GLU A 627 -26.34 17.93 9.55
CA GLU A 627 -26.13 16.77 8.69
C GLU A 627 -25.33 15.73 9.49
N GLY A 628 -25.91 14.54 9.71
CA GLY A 628 -25.32 13.49 10.54
C GLY A 628 -23.97 12.98 10.01
N ASN A 629 -23.33 12.08 10.77
CA ASN A 629 -22.04 11.51 10.37
C ASN A 629 -22.14 10.81 8.99
N TYR A 630 -21.20 11.13 8.10
CA TYR A 630 -21.06 10.51 6.79
C TYR A 630 -19.59 10.43 6.38
N TYR A 631 -19.32 9.62 5.37
CA TYR A 631 -18.01 9.44 4.73
C TYR A 631 -18.10 9.79 3.25
N TRP A 632 -17.03 10.35 2.69
CA TRP A 632 -16.87 10.48 1.25
C TRP A 632 -16.31 9.19 0.67
N VAL A 633 -16.89 8.74 -0.45
CA VAL A 633 -16.44 7.56 -1.20
C VAL A 633 -16.23 7.97 -2.68
N PRO A 634 -15.03 8.47 -3.04
CA PRO A 634 -14.80 9.07 -4.36
C PRO A 634 -15.09 8.14 -5.53
N CYS A 635 -14.81 6.83 -5.39
CA CYS A 635 -15.00 5.85 -6.45
C CYS A 635 -16.46 5.58 -6.82
N MET A 636 -17.42 6.07 -6.03
CA MET A 636 -18.86 5.87 -6.25
C MET A 636 -19.53 6.99 -7.05
N VAL A 637 -18.80 8.07 -7.33
CA VAL A 637 -19.34 9.24 -8.02
C VAL A 637 -19.45 8.94 -9.51
N GLN A 638 -20.67 8.92 -10.03
CA GLN A 638 -20.93 8.51 -11.42
C GLN A 638 -20.96 9.67 -12.42
N LYS A 639 -21.13 10.91 -11.96
CA LYS A 639 -21.17 12.09 -12.84
C LYS A 639 -19.81 12.34 -13.49
N SER A 640 -19.80 12.72 -14.76
CA SER A 640 -18.57 12.88 -15.54
C SER A 640 -18.01 14.30 -15.47
N THR A 641 -16.81 14.48 -16.03
CA THR A 641 -16.20 15.81 -16.27
C THR A 641 -17.08 16.72 -17.15
N ASP A 642 -17.88 16.15 -18.07
CA ASP A 642 -18.77 16.95 -18.93
C ASP A 642 -19.84 17.66 -18.09
N ASP A 643 -20.40 16.97 -17.08
CA ASP A 643 -21.36 17.55 -16.13
C ASP A 643 -20.74 18.75 -15.37
N TYR A 644 -19.43 18.67 -15.07
CA TYR A 644 -18.70 19.77 -14.45
C TYR A 644 -18.55 20.97 -15.38
N LEU A 645 -18.19 20.75 -16.65
CA LEU A 645 -17.99 21.83 -17.63
C LEU A 645 -19.28 22.65 -17.82
N GLU A 646 -20.43 21.98 -17.95
CA GLU A 646 -21.74 22.63 -18.04
C GLU A 646 -22.09 23.50 -16.82
N MET A 647 -21.58 23.11 -15.64
CA MET A 647 -21.76 23.84 -14.38
C MET A 647 -20.75 24.99 -14.21
N HIS A 648 -19.52 24.82 -14.67
CA HIS A 648 -18.40 25.75 -14.44
C HIS A 648 -18.35 26.91 -15.46
N GLU A 649 -18.79 26.72 -16.71
CA GLU A 649 -18.73 27.75 -17.78
C GLU A 649 -19.49 29.06 -17.48
N LYS A 650 -20.27 29.12 -16.39
CA LYS A 650 -21.15 30.25 -16.05
C LYS A 650 -20.58 31.21 -14.99
N ARG A 651 -19.32 31.08 -14.60
CA ARG A 651 -18.71 31.89 -13.52
C ARG A 651 -17.81 33.01 -14.07
N GLU A 652 -18.20 34.25 -13.87
CA GLU A 652 -17.39 35.44 -14.17
C GLU A 652 -16.47 35.82 -12.98
N GLY A 653 -15.39 36.57 -13.25
CA GLY A 653 -14.50 37.09 -12.19
C GLY A 653 -13.57 36.06 -11.55
N VAL A 654 -13.12 35.06 -12.31
CA VAL A 654 -12.22 34.02 -11.84
C VAL A 654 -10.81 34.25 -12.36
N THR A 655 -9.85 34.42 -11.46
CA THR A 655 -8.42 34.40 -11.80
C THR A 655 -7.85 33.02 -11.45
N LYS A 656 -7.10 32.40 -12.34
CA LYS A 656 -6.57 31.04 -12.15
C LYS A 656 -5.05 31.05 -12.12
N THR A 657 -4.45 30.20 -11.30
CA THR A 657 -3.03 29.91 -11.43
C THR A 657 -2.75 29.18 -12.74
N ARG A 658 -1.49 29.17 -13.15
CA ARG A 658 -1.01 28.17 -14.12
C ARG A 658 -1.24 26.77 -13.57
N THR A 659 -1.54 25.81 -14.43
CA THR A 659 -1.81 24.44 -13.99
C THR A 659 -0.51 23.76 -13.55
N LEU A 660 -0.48 23.31 -12.30
CA LEU A 660 0.55 22.41 -11.79
C LEU A 660 0.19 20.99 -12.22
N CYS A 661 1.11 20.31 -12.89
CA CYS A 661 0.91 18.98 -13.45
C CYS A 661 1.83 17.97 -12.75
N PHE A 662 1.27 16.89 -12.23
CA PHE A 662 1.97 15.71 -11.75
C PHE A 662 1.92 14.66 -12.85
N VAL A 663 3.01 14.54 -13.60
CA VAL A 663 3.11 13.65 -14.76
C VAL A 663 3.66 12.30 -14.32
N SER A 664 2.90 11.23 -14.55
CA SER A 664 3.37 9.87 -14.27
C SER A 664 4.52 9.49 -15.20
N GLN A 665 5.62 9.01 -14.63
CA GLN A 665 6.80 8.57 -15.38
C GLN A 665 6.53 7.32 -16.22
N THR A 666 5.56 6.50 -15.81
CA THR A 666 5.14 5.29 -16.54
C THR A 666 4.13 5.60 -17.65
N LYS A 667 3.73 6.88 -17.81
CA LYS A 667 2.63 7.31 -18.70
C LYS A 667 1.34 6.53 -18.46
N PHE A 668 1.11 6.13 -17.21
CA PHE A 668 -0.12 5.48 -16.78
C PHE A 668 -0.42 5.85 -15.33
N ILE A 669 -1.70 6.05 -15.03
CA ILE A 669 -2.19 6.21 -13.67
C ILE A 669 -3.36 5.24 -13.49
N HIS A 670 -3.23 4.33 -12.54
CA HIS A 670 -4.30 3.40 -12.24
C HIS A 670 -5.48 4.12 -11.55
N VAL A 671 -6.71 3.66 -11.79
CA VAL A 671 -7.94 4.29 -11.29
C VAL A 671 -7.94 4.53 -9.76
N GLY A 672 -7.46 3.56 -8.99
CA GLY A 672 -7.39 3.67 -7.54
C GLY A 672 -6.41 4.72 -7.01
N VAL A 673 -5.40 5.14 -7.78
CA VAL A 673 -4.43 6.17 -7.36
C VAL A 673 -5.12 7.52 -7.20
N PHE A 674 -5.91 7.93 -8.19
CA PHE A 674 -6.61 9.21 -8.14
C PHE A 674 -7.74 9.21 -7.12
N HIS A 675 -8.50 8.11 -7.00
CA HIS A 675 -9.55 7.99 -5.97
C HIS A 675 -8.98 8.14 -4.56
N ARG A 676 -7.81 7.54 -4.28
CA ARG A 676 -7.12 7.69 -3.00
C ARG A 676 -6.57 9.10 -2.80
N LEU A 677 -6.09 9.75 -3.87
CA LEU A 677 -5.71 11.16 -3.80
C LEU A 677 -6.92 12.04 -3.47
N LEU A 678 -8.07 11.81 -4.11
CA LEU A 678 -9.30 12.53 -3.80
C LEU A 678 -9.73 12.31 -2.35
N ALA A 679 -9.72 11.08 -1.84
CA ALA A 679 -10.01 10.79 -0.43
C ALA A 679 -9.04 11.53 0.51
N SER A 680 -7.74 11.53 0.21
CA SER A 680 -6.73 12.27 0.95
C SER A 680 -6.97 13.80 0.91
N CYS A 681 -7.43 14.35 -0.21
CA CYS A 681 -7.79 15.76 -0.31
C CYS A 681 -9.11 16.08 0.42
N LEU A 682 -10.10 15.18 0.38
CA LEU A 682 -11.41 15.33 1.03
C LEU A 682 -11.32 15.27 2.57
N SER A 683 -10.29 14.63 3.12
CA SER A 683 -10.00 14.68 4.56
C SER A 683 -9.43 16.04 4.99
N LYS A 684 -8.90 16.83 4.06
CA LYS A 684 -8.28 18.15 4.33
C LYS A 684 -9.16 19.32 3.92
N TRP A 685 -9.84 19.24 2.78
CA TRP A 685 -10.64 20.31 2.20
C TRP A 685 -12.05 19.83 1.88
N GLN A 686 -13.03 20.72 2.03
CA GLN A 686 -14.40 20.43 1.66
C GLN A 686 -14.59 20.62 0.15
N PRO A 687 -15.37 19.76 -0.54
CA PRO A 687 -15.72 20.02 -1.93
C PRO A 687 -16.62 21.26 -2.01
N ALA A 688 -16.31 22.14 -2.96
CA ALA A 688 -17.04 23.36 -3.24
C ALA A 688 -18.49 23.05 -3.67
N LYS A 689 -19.41 24.00 -3.46
CA LYS A 689 -20.83 23.83 -3.79
C LYS A 689 -21.32 24.86 -4.80
N ILE A 690 -22.15 24.42 -5.74
CA ILE A 690 -22.97 25.29 -6.60
C ILE A 690 -24.42 24.85 -6.49
N ARG A 691 -25.34 25.76 -6.12
CA ARG A 691 -26.79 25.48 -6.04
C ARG A 691 -27.08 24.20 -5.23
N ASN A 692 -26.41 24.03 -4.09
CA ASN A 692 -26.44 22.84 -3.21
C ASN A 692 -25.91 21.53 -3.81
N LYS A 693 -25.24 21.55 -4.96
CA LYS A 693 -24.53 20.40 -5.52
C LYS A 693 -23.04 20.53 -5.26
N TYR A 694 -22.44 19.48 -4.71
CA TYR A 694 -20.99 19.39 -4.54
C TYR A 694 -20.30 19.25 -5.90
N LEU A 695 -19.13 19.87 -6.03
CA LEU A 695 -18.28 19.79 -7.20
C LEU A 695 -17.28 18.64 -7.09
N LEU A 696 -17.82 17.43 -7.00
CA LEU A 696 -17.08 16.19 -6.99
C LEU A 696 -17.64 15.31 -8.11
N PHE A 697 -16.79 14.97 -9.07
CA PHE A 697 -17.12 14.23 -10.29
C PHE A 697 -16.05 13.15 -10.55
N ASN A 698 -16.37 12.17 -11.40
CA ASN A 698 -15.40 11.21 -11.86
C ASN A 698 -14.34 11.91 -12.72
N GLY A 699 -13.09 11.94 -12.25
CA GLY A 699 -11.96 12.58 -12.93
C GLY A 699 -11.71 14.06 -12.57
N ILE A 700 -12.59 14.73 -11.84
CA ILE A 700 -12.40 16.13 -11.41
C ILE A 700 -13.11 16.48 -10.10
N CYS A 701 -12.45 17.26 -9.24
CA CYS A 701 -13.04 17.81 -8.02
C CYS A 701 -12.58 19.24 -7.79
N GLU A 702 -13.49 20.10 -7.34
CA GLU A 702 -13.19 21.45 -6.89
C GLU A 702 -13.39 21.53 -5.37
N PHE A 703 -12.34 21.92 -4.65
CA PHE A 703 -12.28 22.02 -3.19
C PHE A 703 -12.26 23.49 -2.75
N GLU A 704 -12.97 23.81 -1.69
CA GLU A 704 -12.93 25.12 -1.03
C GLU A 704 -11.68 25.21 -0.14
N LEU A 705 -10.78 26.15 -0.45
CA LEU A 705 -9.60 26.44 0.38
C LEU A 705 -9.93 27.51 1.41
N ASP A 706 -10.63 28.57 0.99
CA ASP A 706 -11.20 29.62 1.83
C ASP A 706 -12.45 30.23 1.16
N GLU A 707 -12.91 31.40 1.62
CA GLU A 707 -14.09 32.08 1.08
C GLU A 707 -13.95 32.54 -0.39
N CYS A 708 -12.72 32.70 -0.88
CA CYS A 708 -12.39 33.28 -2.17
C CYS A 708 -11.56 32.35 -3.08
N HIS A 709 -11.01 31.26 -2.56
CA HIS A 709 -10.07 30.39 -3.25
C HIS A 709 -10.56 28.96 -3.30
N ASN A 710 -10.56 28.37 -4.49
CA ASN A 710 -10.82 26.95 -4.68
C ASN A 710 -9.65 26.24 -5.36
N LEU A 711 -9.37 25.01 -4.94
CA LEU A 711 -8.47 24.10 -5.64
C LEU A 711 -9.29 23.28 -6.64
N VAL A 712 -8.96 23.34 -7.92
CA VAL A 712 -9.44 22.39 -8.93
C VAL A 712 -8.39 21.32 -9.10
N LEU A 713 -8.77 20.07 -8.85
CA LEU A 713 -7.95 18.90 -9.05
C LEU A 713 -8.61 17.99 -10.09
N SER A 714 -7.90 17.69 -11.17
CA SER A 714 -8.39 16.82 -12.24
C SER A 714 -7.34 15.83 -12.70
N ILE A 715 -7.76 14.81 -13.41
CA ILE A 715 -6.86 13.87 -14.08
C ILE A 715 -7.20 13.81 -15.56
N ASN A 716 -6.14 13.78 -16.37
CA ASN A 716 -6.22 13.61 -17.80
C ASN A 716 -5.08 12.70 -18.27
N ASP A 717 -5.44 11.57 -18.86
CA ASP A 717 -4.55 10.50 -19.28
C ASP A 717 -3.62 10.08 -18.11
N TYR A 718 -2.33 10.37 -18.22
CA TYR A 718 -1.31 10.08 -17.19
C TYR A 718 -0.86 11.31 -16.40
N ILE A 719 -1.69 12.36 -16.36
CA ILE A 719 -1.36 13.65 -15.73
C ILE A 719 -2.45 14.02 -14.72
N ILE A 720 -2.04 14.24 -13.47
CA ILE A 720 -2.90 14.88 -12.46
C ILE A 720 -2.62 16.37 -12.48
N GLN A 721 -3.67 17.17 -12.55
CA GLN A 721 -3.60 18.62 -12.72
C GLN A 721 -4.22 19.31 -11.51
N ALA A 722 -3.51 20.29 -10.97
CA ALA A 722 -3.95 21.13 -9.87
C ALA A 722 -3.89 22.60 -10.29
N ALA A 723 -4.97 23.34 -10.04
CA ALA A 723 -5.02 24.79 -10.23
C ALA A 723 -5.73 25.44 -9.04
N VAL A 724 -5.23 26.60 -8.60
CA VAL A 724 -5.92 27.41 -7.58
C VAL A 724 -6.67 28.54 -8.31
N ASN A 725 -7.98 28.56 -8.12
CA ASN A 725 -8.86 29.59 -8.63
C ASN A 725 -9.14 30.60 -7.52
N ARG A 726 -9.12 31.89 -7.84
CA ARG A 726 -9.60 32.97 -6.98
C ARG A 726 -10.85 33.60 -7.59
N TYR A 727 -11.90 33.72 -6.78
CA TYR A 727 -13.15 34.36 -7.14
C TYR A 727 -13.16 35.77 -6.57
N SER A 728 -13.03 36.78 -7.44
CA SER A 728 -13.01 38.19 -7.02
C SER A 728 -13.54 39.10 -8.12
N ALA A 729 -14.41 40.03 -7.74
CA ALA A 729 -14.88 41.09 -8.65
C ALA A 729 -13.74 41.97 -9.19
N LYS A 730 -12.59 41.99 -8.51
CA LYS A 730 -11.41 42.78 -8.89
C LYS A 730 -10.39 41.98 -9.72
N GLN A 731 -10.65 40.70 -10.03
CA GLN A 731 -9.73 39.81 -10.77
C GLN A 731 -8.31 39.76 -10.17
N GLU A 732 -8.21 39.77 -8.84
CA GLU A 732 -6.92 39.66 -8.16
C GLU A 732 -6.30 38.26 -8.34
N ASP A 733 -4.97 38.19 -8.29
CA ASP A 733 -4.23 36.93 -8.40
C ASP A 733 -4.50 35.99 -7.21
N PRO A 734 -4.47 34.66 -7.41
CA PRO A 734 -4.57 33.69 -6.32
C PRO A 734 -3.46 33.86 -5.27
N ASP A 735 -3.82 33.64 -4.01
CA ASP A 735 -2.87 33.77 -2.89
C ASP A 735 -1.78 32.71 -2.94
N HIS A 736 -0.53 33.16 -2.98
CA HIS A 736 0.64 32.30 -3.08
C HIS A 736 0.77 31.27 -1.95
N ALA A 737 0.31 31.60 -0.74
CA ALA A 737 0.30 30.69 0.41
C ALA A 737 -0.56 29.44 0.14
N HIS A 738 -1.74 29.61 -0.50
CA HIS A 738 -2.59 28.50 -0.88
C HIS A 738 -1.92 27.61 -1.92
N CYS A 739 -1.24 28.20 -2.92
CA CYS A 739 -0.51 27.46 -3.93
C CYS A 739 0.58 26.55 -3.34
N ILE A 740 1.35 27.06 -2.37
CA ILE A 740 2.39 26.25 -1.68
C ILE A 740 1.75 25.11 -0.88
N ILE A 741 0.70 25.40 -0.10
CA ILE A 741 0.02 24.37 0.72
C ILE A 741 -0.57 23.27 -0.17
N VAL A 742 -1.14 23.63 -1.31
CA VAL A 742 -1.69 22.70 -2.29
C VAL A 742 -0.57 21.84 -2.89
N SER A 743 0.50 22.46 -3.39
CA SER A 743 1.56 21.74 -4.09
C SER A 743 2.26 20.74 -3.16
N GLU A 744 2.61 21.14 -1.94
CA GLU A 744 3.26 20.28 -0.95
C GLU A 744 2.36 19.12 -0.53
N TYR A 745 1.06 19.39 -0.29
CA TYR A 745 0.14 18.37 0.17
C TYR A 745 -0.18 17.34 -0.92
N VAL A 746 -0.52 17.80 -2.13
CA VAL A 746 -0.83 16.90 -3.25
C VAL A 746 0.40 16.06 -3.61
N TYR A 747 1.60 16.65 -3.65
CA TYR A 747 2.83 15.91 -3.89
C TYR A 747 3.09 14.86 -2.81
N SER A 748 2.96 15.23 -1.53
CA SER A 748 3.18 14.31 -0.40
C SER A 748 2.17 13.15 -0.40
N ALA A 749 0.90 13.44 -0.71
CA ALA A 749 -0.14 12.44 -0.83
C ALA A 749 0.14 11.48 -1.99
N LEU A 750 0.50 12.00 -3.17
CA LEU A 750 0.86 11.16 -4.32
C LEU A 750 2.10 10.31 -4.07
N LYS A 751 3.12 10.88 -3.43
CA LYS A 751 4.33 10.16 -3.04
C LYS A 751 4.01 9.00 -2.10
N TRP A 752 3.19 9.23 -1.08
CA TRP A 752 2.75 8.19 -0.16
C TRP A 752 1.93 7.09 -0.87
N ILE A 753 1.00 7.47 -1.75
CA ILE A 753 0.21 6.52 -2.55
C ILE A 753 1.12 5.67 -3.44
N ALA A 754 2.10 6.29 -4.10
CA ALA A 754 3.07 5.60 -4.94
C ALA A 754 3.92 4.61 -4.13
N GLU A 755 4.46 5.03 -2.98
CA GLU A 755 5.29 4.18 -2.11
C GLU A 755 4.53 2.96 -1.58
N CYS A 756 3.26 3.14 -1.17
CA CYS A 756 2.48 2.07 -0.58
C CYS A 756 1.81 1.13 -1.60
N LEU A 757 1.48 1.61 -2.81
CA LEU A 757 0.57 0.88 -3.69
C LEU A 757 1.11 0.68 -5.09
N CYS A 758 1.83 1.65 -5.66
CA CYS A 758 2.35 1.55 -7.02
C CYS A 758 3.80 2.04 -7.08
N PRO A 759 4.77 1.27 -6.55
CA PRO A 759 6.15 1.71 -6.37
C PRO A 759 6.87 2.06 -7.69
N SER A 760 6.39 1.57 -8.83
CA SER A 760 6.91 1.97 -10.15
C SER A 760 6.37 3.32 -10.65
N CYS A 761 5.29 3.84 -10.05
CA CYS A 761 4.68 5.11 -10.45
C CYS A 761 5.35 6.30 -9.76
N GLY A 762 6.45 6.79 -10.34
CA GLY A 762 7.01 8.10 -9.99
C GLY A 762 6.21 9.24 -10.62
N PHE A 763 6.08 10.36 -9.91
CA PHE A 763 5.48 11.59 -10.42
C PHE A 763 6.51 12.70 -10.59
N GLU A 764 6.57 13.27 -11.80
CA GLU A 764 7.37 14.44 -12.10
C GLU A 764 6.50 15.69 -12.09
N MET A 765 6.94 16.74 -11.38
CA MET A 765 6.22 18.00 -11.31
C MET A 765 6.57 18.90 -12.50
N CYS A 766 5.54 19.28 -13.25
CA CYS A 766 5.60 20.15 -14.40
C CYS A 766 4.63 21.32 -14.25
N ILE A 767 4.86 22.40 -14.99
CA ILE A 767 3.92 23.51 -15.12
C ILE A 767 3.47 23.56 -16.57
N GLN A 768 2.16 23.69 -16.77
CA GLN A 768 1.57 23.85 -18.09
C GLN A 768 1.62 25.33 -18.53
N CYS A 769 1.98 25.54 -19.78
CA CYS A 769 1.94 26.85 -20.43
C CYS A 769 0.50 27.35 -20.60
N ASP A 770 0.29 28.67 -20.47
CA ASP A 770 -1.03 29.32 -20.58
C ASP A 770 -1.68 29.19 -21.97
N LYS A 771 -0.87 28.94 -23.01
CA LYS A 771 -1.39 28.71 -24.36
C LYS A 771 -1.89 27.28 -24.57
N SER A 772 -1.64 26.38 -23.63
CA SER A 772 -2.13 25.02 -23.72
C SER A 772 -3.61 24.97 -23.37
N PRO A 773 -4.43 24.18 -24.09
CA PRO A 773 -5.81 23.97 -23.71
C PRO A 773 -5.89 23.38 -22.29
N PRO A 774 -6.92 23.75 -21.50
CA PRO A 774 -7.16 23.11 -20.20
C PRO A 774 -7.33 21.61 -20.41
N GLN A 775 -6.85 20.79 -19.46
CA GLN A 775 -6.90 19.33 -19.58
C GLN A 775 -6.21 18.81 -20.86
N SER A 776 -5.09 19.41 -21.26
CA SER A 776 -4.22 18.88 -22.31
C SER A 776 -2.87 18.43 -21.74
N ASN A 777 -2.14 17.61 -22.51
CA ASN A 777 -0.76 17.23 -22.22
C ASN A 777 0.27 18.12 -22.95
N GLU A 778 -0.17 19.29 -23.42
CA GLU A 778 0.62 20.22 -24.24
C GLU A 778 1.34 21.26 -23.38
N GLY A 779 2.48 21.75 -23.87
CA GLY A 779 3.24 22.84 -23.25
C GLY A 779 3.67 22.60 -21.80
N LEU A 780 4.09 21.37 -21.48
CA LEU A 780 4.54 20.99 -20.13
C LEU A 780 6.03 21.30 -19.93
N HIS A 781 6.34 22.00 -18.84
CA HIS A 781 7.72 22.34 -18.47
C HIS A 781 8.07 21.80 -17.10
N LYS A 782 9.15 21.03 -16.98
CA LYS A 782 9.63 20.46 -15.72
C LYS A 782 10.06 21.57 -14.76
N ILE A 783 9.56 21.54 -13.53
CA ILE A 783 9.93 22.55 -12.52
C ILE A 783 11.43 22.55 -12.24
N THR A 784 12.06 21.37 -12.23
CA THR A 784 13.51 21.22 -12.03
C THR A 784 14.35 21.90 -13.11
N ASP A 785 13.82 22.01 -14.32
CA ASP A 785 14.52 22.62 -15.44
C ASP A 785 14.24 24.12 -15.50
N LEU A 786 13.01 24.54 -15.23
CA LEU A 786 12.64 25.95 -15.10
C LEU A 786 13.49 26.68 -14.05
N ARG A 787 13.84 26.02 -12.94
CA ARG A 787 14.73 26.61 -11.92
C ARG A 787 16.16 26.88 -12.40
N LYS A 788 16.60 26.25 -13.49
CA LYS A 788 17.99 26.36 -14.00
C LYS A 788 18.13 27.39 -15.11
N VAL A 789 17.04 27.77 -15.76
CA VAL A 789 17.04 28.63 -16.94
C VAL A 789 16.16 29.85 -16.72
N LYS A 790 16.54 30.99 -17.30
CA LYS A 790 15.71 32.21 -17.23
C LYS A 790 14.54 32.17 -18.20
N ASP A 791 14.81 31.69 -19.41
CA ASP A 791 13.83 31.58 -20.50
C ASP A 791 13.85 30.15 -21.05
N THR A 792 12.67 29.66 -21.42
CA THR A 792 12.52 28.37 -22.09
C THR A 792 11.69 28.52 -23.36
N ARG A 793 12.04 27.75 -24.39
CA ARG A 793 11.21 27.63 -25.59
C ARG A 793 10.08 26.65 -25.32
N CYS A 794 8.86 27.02 -25.67
CA CYS A 794 7.68 26.16 -25.66
C CYS A 794 7.27 25.89 -27.11
N SER A 795 7.38 24.61 -27.51
CA SER A 795 7.13 24.13 -28.87
C SER A 795 6.19 22.92 -28.92
N SER A 796 5.64 22.52 -27.78
CA SER A 796 4.86 21.30 -27.62
C SER A 796 3.36 21.56 -27.64
N HIS A 797 2.89 22.34 -28.63
CA HIS A 797 1.48 22.64 -28.87
C HIS A 797 1.01 21.99 -30.17
N LYS A 798 -0.22 21.46 -30.18
CA LYS A 798 -0.79 20.79 -31.36
C LYS A 798 -1.02 21.74 -32.53
N ASP A 799 -1.17 23.03 -32.26
CA ASP A 799 -1.28 24.07 -33.28
C ASP A 799 0.07 24.46 -33.93
N GLY A 800 1.17 23.85 -33.48
CA GLY A 800 2.52 24.10 -33.98
C GLY A 800 3.09 25.46 -33.55
N THR A 801 2.50 26.11 -32.54
CA THR A 801 2.97 27.41 -32.08
C THR A 801 4.25 27.29 -31.26
N ASP A 802 5.29 27.98 -31.71
CA ASP A 802 6.56 28.14 -31.01
C ASP A 802 6.64 29.52 -30.36
N HIS A 803 6.96 29.57 -29.08
CA HIS A 803 7.20 30.83 -28.38
C HIS A 803 8.17 30.66 -27.21
N CYS A 804 8.75 31.77 -26.74
CA CYS A 804 9.55 31.77 -25.52
C CYS A 804 8.65 32.18 -24.34
N VAL A 805 8.85 31.51 -23.21
CA VAL A 805 8.20 31.82 -21.93
C VAL A 805 9.28 32.00 -20.88
N THR A 806 9.12 32.99 -20.01
CA THR A 806 10.08 33.20 -18.91
C THR A 806 9.79 32.21 -17.78
N SER A 807 10.84 31.61 -17.21
CA SER A 807 10.72 30.64 -16.11
C SER A 807 10.09 31.27 -14.87
N HIS A 808 10.42 32.54 -14.58
CA HIS A 808 9.84 33.29 -13.47
C HIS A 808 8.32 33.45 -13.62
N GLU A 809 7.82 33.74 -14.82
CA GLU A 809 6.37 33.78 -15.02
C GLU A 809 5.77 32.39 -14.79
N LEU A 810 6.40 31.30 -15.28
CA LEU A 810 5.85 29.94 -15.15
C LEU A 810 5.76 29.53 -13.68
N LEU A 811 6.80 29.84 -12.91
CA LEU A 811 6.92 29.50 -11.51
C LEU A 811 6.16 30.47 -10.58
N ARG A 812 5.74 31.64 -11.07
CA ARG A 812 5.16 32.76 -10.30
C ARG A 812 4.25 32.36 -9.13
N PHE A 813 3.40 31.36 -9.32
CA PHE A 813 2.44 30.89 -8.30
C PHE A 813 2.93 29.71 -7.46
N TRP A 814 3.82 28.89 -8.02
CA TRP A 814 4.21 27.58 -7.47
C TRP A 814 5.65 27.53 -6.95
N GLU A 815 6.37 28.65 -7.03
CA GLU A 815 7.73 28.76 -6.54
C GLU A 815 7.76 28.68 -5.02
N ILE A 816 8.34 27.60 -4.51
CA ILE A 816 8.79 27.52 -3.13
C ILE A 816 10.07 28.36 -3.10
N GLY A 817 10.04 29.53 -2.47
CA GLY A 817 11.20 30.43 -2.40
C GLY A 817 12.47 29.68 -1.98
N ASP A 818 13.60 30.02 -2.60
CA ASP A 818 14.90 29.36 -2.48
C ASP A 818 15.19 28.82 -1.06
N LEU A 819 15.15 27.48 -0.97
CA LEU A 819 15.80 26.70 0.07
C LEU A 819 17.29 26.60 -0.32
N SER A 820 18.02 27.72 -0.24
CA SER A 820 19.49 27.74 -0.33
C SER A 820 20.12 27.58 1.03
#